data_AF-A0A355G747-F1
#
_entry.id   AF-A0A355G747-F1
#
_cell.length_a   1.000
_cell.length_b   1.000
_cell.length_c   1.000
_cell.angle_alpha   90.00
_cell.angle_beta   90.00
_cell.angle_gamma   90.00
#
_symmetry.space_group_name_H-M   'P 1'
#
loop_
_entity.id
_entity.type
_entity.pdbx_description
1 polymer ?
#
loop_
_entity_poly.entity_id
_entity_poly.type
_entity_poly.pdbx_seq_one_letter_code
_entity_poly.pdbx_strand_id
1 'polypeptide(L)'
;MISPRYQIRIRKMSFPRLFLIEIRSKNGRSCLKRNNTVRKPSMILSSLATCYLALLAGLPVEGNLVEDTLPVLSYSFETSQDQDFDDLPDDWSRRKGPGYPQYVNVSIDRNLGHTGQQSLHFGVNGGHATIYSPPEKIDADHAYVFRGYIKTQKLVHDAALISISFLDHKRQRVQHFVSQPVSGTHKDWVEVTLGPLTPQANVRFIVLGCHLAHNDQKDISGDAWFDDLWVGSLPQLDILNNYHRHFVDRSAEIRVSSRISGLNPDNQYRLDLELVDNTNRHIADSSLALVTNPESLKAVENSRLLDGNNHTEVWRLQPMEYGFYEVRSRLVRDQKSILEKKTTFAVIDLVTPRSTGEFGWTITEEDEDLPVNELPDIAAQAGINWIKYPLWSVMESADIHRTSRVAEMLDQFGNRGITPVGLLNHPPKKLRSQFAKDWLGVSGIFTMPASFWSPSLEEVFARYTSLVNYWQLGGDDDNSFIGLQNLDETLKKVKQQLDLIGRDTHVGIHWDWKTPLPTDSMPQSFVSINNQERLSVEELSRELQNARLTPGGSPRWVTLTPLPKNGYTPEERSIDLAKRMVTAKYLGADAIFASSVFHEQYGLLNRNGSPTLLFLPWRTVAIALQGARYQGAFNMPNKSTNHVFIRDDEAIVVVWNDEPTEEVMYLGEDVVATDVWGRRINLERDSTTHRHTLPVSSSPLILRKCNQQIANWRLAAQFEIGKSRSEYGGHADAVLGKNTFLQSVRGKAVLNVPRGWEVEPQEWVFDTGAGENFRLQTFMTLPSNASLGRKDVSIDFDIFAERKYSIRVHRSYHVGLGDIMVQVTDKKLEGNVLEIEQIIVNNTSPLETLQFRCSLFIPNMKRMQRFITELKQGQDRKLYYIPDANALKGKELWLRAEQVNGRRILNYRWTVGEDWDKPDAISRKQRRAEDTTRVR
;
A
#
# COMPACT_ATOMS: atom_id res chain seq x y z
N MET A 1 -52.11 -25.07 4.40
CA MET A 1 -52.18 -26.35 3.67
C MET A 1 -50.79 -26.71 3.16
N ILE A 2 -50.33 -27.91 3.51
CA ILE A 2 -49.53 -28.85 2.71
C ILE A 2 -48.18 -28.35 2.13
N SER A 3 -47.11 -28.83 2.75
CA SER A 3 -45.74 -28.92 2.20
C SER A 3 -45.61 -30.14 1.27
N PRO A 4 -44.72 -30.09 0.25
CA PRO A 4 -44.17 -31.29 -0.38
C PRO A 4 -42.83 -31.70 0.27
N ARG A 5 -42.80 -32.92 0.83
CA ARG A 5 -41.57 -33.64 1.16
C ARG A 5 -40.96 -34.22 -0.12
N TYR A 6 -39.65 -34.14 -0.31
CA TYR A 6 -38.93 -34.98 -1.29
C TYR A 6 -38.10 -36.05 -0.57
N GLN A 7 -38.38 -37.32 -0.91
CA GLN A 7 -37.60 -38.48 -0.46
C GLN A 7 -36.42 -38.71 -1.42
N ILE A 8 -35.21 -38.80 -0.88
CA ILE A 8 -34.04 -39.25 -1.66
C ILE A 8 -33.92 -40.78 -1.55
N ARG A 9 -34.12 -41.48 -2.67
CA ARG A 9 -33.87 -42.93 -2.77
C ARG A 9 -32.37 -43.20 -2.98
N ILE A 10 -31.73 -43.80 -1.99
CA ILE A 10 -30.36 -44.34 -2.14
C ILE A 10 -30.43 -45.61 -3.02
N ARG A 11 -29.83 -45.56 -4.21
CA ARG A 11 -29.54 -46.76 -5.03
C ARG A 11 -28.06 -47.12 -4.89
N LYS A 12 -27.78 -48.31 -4.36
CA LYS A 12 -26.47 -48.96 -4.52
C LYS A 12 -26.21 -49.19 -6.01
N MET A 13 -25.05 -48.78 -6.51
CA MET A 13 -24.51 -49.24 -7.79
C MET A 13 -23.15 -49.91 -7.58
N SER A 14 -22.97 -51.02 -8.28
CA SER A 14 -21.88 -51.98 -8.11
C SER A 14 -20.81 -51.82 -9.18
N PHE A 15 -19.54 -51.92 -8.78
CA PHE A 15 -18.38 -52.00 -9.68
C PHE A 15 -18.43 -53.20 -10.63
N PRO A 16 -17.95 -53.04 -11.88
CA PRO A 16 -17.33 -54.12 -12.65
C PRO A 16 -15.81 -53.91 -12.83
N ARG A 17 -15.13 -54.99 -13.25
CA ARG A 17 -13.67 -55.18 -13.22
C ARG A 17 -12.90 -54.58 -14.39
N LEU A 18 -11.61 -54.39 -14.11
CA LEU A 18 -10.45 -54.43 -15.02
C LEU A 18 -10.66 -55.02 -16.42
N PHE A 19 -10.07 -54.34 -17.40
CA PHE A 19 -9.46 -55.00 -18.57
C PHE A 19 -7.97 -54.60 -18.67
N LEU A 20 -7.09 -55.61 -18.68
CA LEU A 20 -5.72 -55.47 -19.16
C LEU A 20 -5.75 -55.42 -20.70
N ILE A 21 -4.96 -54.53 -21.30
CA ILE A 21 -4.54 -54.66 -22.70
C ILE A 21 -3.01 -54.58 -22.74
N GLU A 22 -2.40 -55.68 -23.15
CA GLU A 22 -0.96 -55.85 -23.30
C GLU A 22 -0.61 -55.73 -24.80
N ILE A 23 0.31 -54.84 -25.18
CA ILE A 23 0.85 -54.79 -26.54
C ILE A 23 2.38 -54.71 -26.48
N ARG A 24 3.05 -55.69 -27.10
CA ARG A 24 4.52 -55.80 -27.17
C ARG A 24 5.06 -55.41 -28.54
N SER A 25 6.13 -54.59 -28.50
CA SER A 25 7.36 -54.70 -29.32
C SER A 25 7.31 -54.61 -30.85
N LYS A 26 8.13 -53.69 -31.42
CA LYS A 26 9.27 -54.08 -32.29
C LYS A 26 10.36 -53.00 -32.44
N ASN A 27 11.55 -53.45 -32.80
CA ASN A 27 12.86 -52.75 -32.72
C ASN A 27 13.16 -51.76 -33.87
N GLY A 28 14.11 -50.84 -33.63
CA GLY A 28 14.84 -50.09 -34.67
C GLY A 28 16.24 -49.64 -34.21
N ARG A 29 17.24 -49.67 -35.11
CA ARG A 29 18.69 -49.53 -34.83
C ARG A 29 19.39 -48.70 -35.92
N SER A 30 20.55 -48.05 -35.73
CA SER A 30 21.27 -47.56 -34.52
C SER A 30 22.61 -46.94 -34.98
N CYS A 31 23.08 -45.79 -34.43
CA CYS A 31 24.45 -45.32 -34.73
C CYS A 31 25.08 -44.38 -33.69
N LEU A 32 26.43 -44.44 -33.59
CA LEU A 32 27.28 -43.69 -32.67
C LEU A 32 27.79 -42.37 -33.28
N LYS A 33 28.10 -41.36 -32.44
CA LYS A 33 29.45 -40.75 -32.37
C LYS A 33 29.69 -39.94 -31.08
N ARG A 34 30.95 -39.52 -30.89
CA ARG A 34 31.63 -39.34 -29.59
C ARG A 34 31.76 -37.89 -29.08
N ASN A 35 31.81 -37.81 -27.74
CA ASN A 35 32.73 -37.00 -26.91
C ASN A 35 32.47 -35.52 -26.53
N ASN A 36 32.51 -35.33 -25.20
CA ASN A 36 33.28 -34.34 -24.42
C ASN A 36 32.57 -33.18 -23.68
N THR A 37 32.55 -33.38 -22.35
CA THR A 37 32.96 -32.46 -21.26
C THR A 37 31.98 -31.47 -20.62
N VAL A 38 32.19 -31.33 -19.30
CA VAL A 38 31.61 -30.40 -18.31
C VAL A 38 30.13 -30.59 -17.95
N ARG A 39 29.89 -31.44 -16.94
CA ARG A 39 28.70 -31.33 -16.06
C ARG A 39 29.12 -30.79 -14.70
N LYS A 40 28.50 -29.69 -14.27
CA LYS A 40 28.32 -29.30 -12.86
C LYS A 40 26.81 -29.31 -12.55
N PRO A 41 26.39 -29.54 -11.30
CA PRO A 41 25.10 -30.16 -11.01
C PRO A 41 23.91 -29.18 -11.07
N SER A 42 22.82 -29.64 -11.67
CA SER A 42 21.48 -29.05 -11.53
C SER A 42 20.73 -29.77 -10.42
N MET A 43 20.08 -29.03 -9.53
CA MET A 43 19.32 -29.59 -8.40
C MET A 43 18.15 -30.47 -8.85
N ILE A 44 17.77 -31.37 -7.95
CA ILE A 44 16.83 -32.47 -8.14
C ILE A 44 15.76 -32.40 -7.06
N LEU A 45 14.49 -32.52 -7.43
CA LEU A 45 13.36 -32.41 -6.49
C LEU A 45 12.16 -33.23 -7.00
N SER A 46 12.21 -34.56 -6.80
CA SER A 46 11.18 -35.50 -7.31
C SER A 46 10.84 -36.69 -6.40
N SER A 47 10.99 -36.61 -5.07
CA SER A 47 10.57 -37.72 -4.18
C SER A 47 10.08 -37.38 -2.74
N LEU A 48 9.64 -36.15 -2.44
CA LEU A 48 9.05 -35.79 -1.13
C LEU A 48 7.74 -34.99 -1.23
N ALA A 49 6.75 -35.51 -1.96
CA ALA A 49 5.43 -34.91 -2.12
C ALA A 49 4.46 -35.21 -0.95
N THR A 50 4.80 -34.84 0.29
CA THR A 50 3.81 -34.77 1.40
C THR A 50 4.20 -33.86 2.59
N CYS A 51 5.11 -32.89 2.42
CA CYS A 51 5.46 -31.93 3.49
C CYS A 51 5.52 -30.50 2.95
N TYR A 52 4.40 -29.79 2.98
CA TYR A 52 4.33 -28.33 2.83
C TYR A 52 3.16 -27.78 3.67
N LEU A 53 3.23 -28.00 4.99
CA LEU A 53 2.28 -27.50 5.98
C LEU A 53 3.04 -27.13 7.27
N ALA A 54 3.94 -26.17 7.16
CA ALA A 54 4.73 -25.61 8.26
C ALA A 54 5.14 -24.15 7.95
N LEU A 55 4.16 -23.29 7.65
CA LEU A 55 4.37 -21.84 7.45
C LEU A 55 3.19 -20.98 7.95
N LEU A 56 2.15 -21.60 8.54
CA LEU A 56 0.93 -20.92 9.00
C LEU A 56 0.77 -21.07 10.52
N ALA A 57 1.56 -20.28 11.25
CA ALA A 57 1.31 -19.84 12.63
C ALA A 57 2.05 -18.51 12.93
N GLY A 58 2.35 -17.73 11.89
CA GLY A 58 3.22 -16.54 11.95
C GLY A 58 2.47 -15.25 12.29
N LEU A 59 1.80 -15.19 13.45
CA LEU A 59 1.72 -13.91 14.15
C LEU A 59 3.07 -13.70 14.86
N PRO A 60 3.64 -12.48 14.86
CA PRO A 60 4.77 -12.19 15.73
C PRO A 60 4.29 -12.26 17.19
N VAL A 61 4.49 -13.41 17.83
CA VAL A 61 4.50 -13.50 19.28
C VAL A 61 5.77 -12.81 19.74
N GLU A 62 5.65 -11.53 20.12
CA GLU A 62 6.76 -10.74 20.66
C GLU A 62 7.17 -11.30 22.04
N GLY A 63 8.11 -12.24 22.04
CA GLY A 63 8.63 -12.91 23.24
C GLY A 63 9.71 -13.94 22.89
N ASN A 64 10.48 -14.38 23.89
CA ASN A 64 11.41 -15.50 23.71
C ASN A 64 10.59 -16.78 23.81
N LEU A 65 9.99 -17.20 22.70
CA LEU A 65 9.04 -18.33 22.62
C LEU A 65 9.46 -19.58 23.40
N VAL A 66 10.76 -19.87 23.50
CA VAL A 66 11.31 -20.98 24.30
C VAL A 66 11.28 -20.69 25.80
N GLU A 67 11.70 -19.51 26.25
CA GLU A 67 11.75 -19.10 27.66
C GLU A 67 10.37 -18.87 28.29
N ASP A 68 9.34 -18.64 27.48
CA ASP A 68 7.97 -18.38 27.92
C ASP A 68 7.12 -19.66 28.05
N THR A 69 7.62 -20.79 27.57
CA THR A 69 6.95 -22.11 27.71
C THR A 69 7.06 -22.72 29.11
N LEU A 70 6.43 -23.89 29.29
CA LEU A 70 6.75 -24.87 30.32
C LEU A 70 7.32 -26.13 29.65
N PRO A 71 8.37 -26.79 30.19
CA PRO A 71 8.98 -27.96 29.57
C PRO A 71 8.03 -29.16 29.56
N VAL A 72 7.98 -29.88 28.43
CA VAL A 72 7.16 -31.10 28.24
C VAL A 72 8.07 -32.33 28.15
N LEU A 73 9.07 -32.29 27.26
CA LEU A 73 10.08 -33.34 27.11
C LEU A 73 11.42 -32.78 26.63
N SER A 74 12.50 -33.52 26.85
CA SER A 74 13.85 -33.17 26.40
C SER A 74 14.70 -34.42 26.16
N TYR A 75 15.46 -34.43 25.07
CA TYR A 75 16.44 -35.45 24.72
C TYR A 75 17.77 -34.79 24.36
N SER A 76 18.80 -35.06 25.17
CA SER A 76 20.19 -34.62 24.96
C SER A 76 21.14 -35.79 24.72
N PHE A 77 20.60 -37.02 24.57
CA PHE A 77 21.35 -38.25 24.24
C PHE A 77 22.55 -38.56 25.16
N GLU A 78 22.53 -38.01 26.37
CA GLU A 78 23.50 -38.30 27.43
C GLU A 78 23.22 -39.66 28.06
N THR A 79 24.18 -40.17 28.86
CA THR A 79 24.17 -41.53 29.45
C THR A 79 22.90 -41.90 30.24
N SER A 80 22.08 -40.94 30.65
CA SER A 80 20.78 -41.21 31.29
C SER A 80 19.68 -41.67 30.32
N GLN A 81 19.93 -41.59 29.00
CA GLN A 81 19.01 -41.92 27.91
C GLN A 81 19.52 -43.10 27.04
N ASP A 82 20.52 -43.83 27.55
CA ASP A 82 21.15 -45.02 26.98
C ASP A 82 21.65 -45.86 28.17
N GLN A 83 20.72 -46.45 28.90
CA GLN A 83 20.99 -47.12 30.18
C GLN A 83 21.41 -48.58 30.01
N ASP A 84 21.11 -49.21 28.87
CA ASP A 84 21.60 -50.55 28.52
C ASP A 84 22.93 -50.54 27.75
N PHE A 85 23.44 -49.35 27.39
CA PHE A 85 24.72 -49.11 26.71
C PHE A 85 24.80 -49.80 25.33
N ASP A 86 23.69 -49.87 24.59
CA ASP A 86 23.66 -50.40 23.22
C ASP A 86 24.02 -49.36 22.13
N ASP A 87 24.38 -48.13 22.57
CA ASP A 87 24.64 -46.95 21.75
C ASP A 87 23.41 -46.48 20.93
N LEU A 88 22.17 -46.87 21.29
CA LEU A 88 20.92 -46.25 20.82
C LEU A 88 20.23 -45.52 21.98
N PRO A 89 19.32 -44.56 21.68
CA PRO A 89 18.54 -43.93 22.73
C PRO A 89 17.42 -44.86 23.23
N ASP A 90 17.30 -45.01 24.56
CA ASP A 90 16.30 -45.85 25.25
C ASP A 90 14.87 -45.62 24.71
N ASP A 91 14.13 -46.69 24.43
CA ASP A 91 12.75 -46.68 23.88
C ASP A 91 12.54 -46.01 22.49
N TRP A 92 13.60 -45.56 21.80
CA TRP A 92 13.46 -44.99 20.46
C TRP A 92 13.25 -46.07 19.36
N SER A 93 12.47 -45.72 18.34
CA SER A 93 12.05 -46.65 17.28
C SER A 93 12.59 -46.26 15.90
N ARG A 94 13.50 -47.10 15.35
CA ARG A 94 14.05 -46.91 14.01
C ARG A 94 13.05 -47.33 12.93
N ARG A 95 12.86 -46.48 11.92
CA ARG A 95 12.00 -46.76 10.75
C ARG A 95 12.57 -47.91 9.92
N LYS A 96 11.69 -48.82 9.49
CA LYS A 96 12.01 -50.00 8.68
C LYS A 96 11.16 -50.02 7.41
N GLY A 97 11.70 -50.58 6.33
CA GLY A 97 10.97 -50.76 5.06
C GLY A 97 11.75 -50.30 3.82
N PRO A 98 11.13 -50.31 2.63
CA PRO A 98 11.76 -49.82 1.40
C PRO A 98 12.27 -48.39 1.56
N GLY A 99 13.51 -48.14 1.11
CA GLY A 99 14.20 -46.86 1.28
C GLY A 99 14.93 -46.67 2.61
N TYR A 100 14.64 -47.48 3.64
CA TYR A 100 15.22 -47.37 5.00
C TYR A 100 16.11 -48.58 5.33
N PRO A 101 17.32 -48.68 4.74
CA PRO A 101 18.25 -49.76 5.00
C PRO A 101 18.75 -49.75 6.45
N GLN A 102 19.08 -50.93 6.98
CA GLN A 102 19.68 -51.07 8.31
C GLN A 102 21.18 -50.72 8.32
N TYR A 103 21.87 -50.73 7.17
CA TYR A 103 23.31 -50.48 7.07
C TYR A 103 23.76 -49.02 7.22
N VAL A 104 22.82 -48.06 7.19
CA VAL A 104 23.11 -46.65 7.51
C VAL A 104 23.30 -46.59 9.01
N ASN A 105 24.42 -46.06 9.50
CA ASN A 105 24.67 -46.07 10.94
C ASN A 105 23.72 -45.08 11.62
N VAL A 106 23.16 -45.49 12.76
CA VAL A 106 22.41 -44.63 13.68
C VAL A 106 22.83 -45.08 15.07
N SER A 107 23.53 -44.23 15.81
CA SER A 107 24.06 -44.52 17.15
C SER A 107 24.36 -43.23 17.90
N ILE A 108 24.58 -43.30 19.21
CA ILE A 108 25.07 -42.18 20.02
C ILE A 108 26.58 -42.03 19.80
N ASP A 109 27.03 -40.85 19.39
CA ASP A 109 28.45 -40.50 19.33
C ASP A 109 28.85 -39.87 20.66
N ARG A 110 29.73 -40.55 21.41
CA ARG A 110 30.14 -40.15 22.75
C ARG A 110 31.26 -39.10 22.80
N ASN A 111 31.65 -38.54 21.64
CA ASN A 111 32.78 -37.61 21.50
C ASN A 111 32.35 -36.21 21.04
N LEU A 112 31.06 -36.01 20.75
CA LEU A 112 30.53 -34.76 20.21
C LEU A 112 29.10 -34.54 20.72
N GLY A 113 28.90 -33.48 21.48
CA GLY A 113 27.60 -32.93 21.85
C GLY A 113 27.48 -31.44 21.48
N HIS A 114 26.32 -30.85 21.76
CA HIS A 114 26.05 -29.42 21.70
C HIS A 114 26.24 -28.79 23.08
N THR A 115 25.34 -29.06 24.03
CA THR A 115 25.51 -28.66 25.45
C THR A 115 26.27 -29.73 26.24
N GLY A 116 26.12 -30.99 25.85
CA GLY A 116 26.72 -32.16 26.49
C GLY A 116 28.03 -32.64 25.87
N GLN A 117 28.36 -33.92 26.09
CA GLN A 117 29.48 -34.65 25.48
C GLN A 117 29.02 -35.61 24.38
N GLN A 118 27.74 -35.97 24.35
CA GLN A 118 27.18 -37.01 23.49
C GLN A 118 26.10 -36.43 22.58
N SER A 119 25.85 -37.07 21.43
CA SER A 119 24.71 -36.73 20.56
C SER A 119 24.31 -37.89 19.65
N LEU A 120 23.11 -37.83 19.08
CA LEU A 120 22.61 -38.86 18.17
C LEU A 120 23.23 -38.68 16.77
N HIS A 121 24.11 -39.59 16.37
CA HIS A 121 24.82 -39.61 15.08
C HIS A 121 24.14 -40.50 14.03
N PHE A 122 24.17 -40.03 12.79
CA PHE A 122 23.72 -40.71 11.58
C PHE A 122 24.89 -40.75 10.58
N GLY A 123 25.43 -41.94 10.34
CA GLY A 123 26.53 -42.18 9.38
C GLY A 123 26.00 -42.47 7.98
N VAL A 124 26.17 -41.52 7.06
CA VAL A 124 25.57 -41.52 5.71
C VAL A 124 26.18 -42.62 4.84
N ASN A 125 25.32 -43.43 4.21
CA ASN A 125 25.75 -44.56 3.37
C ASN A 125 24.79 -44.82 2.19
N GLY A 126 24.26 -43.76 1.56
CA GLY A 126 23.43 -43.89 0.36
C GLY A 126 22.05 -44.51 0.61
N GLY A 127 21.37 -44.10 1.67
CA GLY A 127 19.99 -44.47 1.95
C GLY A 127 19.42 -43.66 3.11
N HIS A 128 18.09 -43.60 3.20
CA HIS A 128 17.43 -42.85 4.25
C HIS A 128 17.61 -43.52 5.62
N ALA A 129 17.74 -42.72 6.66
CA ALA A 129 17.59 -43.16 8.04
C ALA A 129 16.57 -42.29 8.75
N THR A 130 15.80 -42.89 9.65
CA THR A 130 14.88 -42.18 10.54
C THR A 130 14.76 -42.95 11.84
N ILE A 131 14.81 -42.25 12.95
CA ILE A 131 14.51 -42.78 14.29
C ILE A 131 13.53 -41.84 14.99
N TYR A 132 12.57 -42.41 15.72
CA TYR A 132 11.48 -41.69 16.37
C TYR A 132 11.52 -41.87 17.89
N SER A 133 11.23 -40.81 18.64
CA SER A 133 11.09 -40.86 20.09
C SER A 133 9.91 -41.76 20.50
N PRO A 134 9.87 -42.23 21.77
CA PRO A 134 8.63 -42.74 22.34
C PRO A 134 7.53 -41.66 22.28
N PRO A 135 6.24 -42.06 22.24
CA PRO A 135 5.11 -41.14 22.18
C PRO A 135 4.80 -40.55 23.57
N GLU A 136 5.09 -39.27 23.75
CA GLU A 136 4.75 -38.54 24.97
C GLU A 136 3.30 -38.06 24.94
N LYS A 137 2.63 -38.04 26.09
CA LYS A 137 1.23 -37.60 26.21
C LYS A 137 1.12 -36.09 26.15
N ILE A 138 0.17 -35.63 25.34
CA ILE A 138 -0.21 -34.22 25.24
C ILE A 138 -1.73 -34.09 25.16
N ASP A 139 -2.23 -32.88 25.43
CA ASP A 139 -3.61 -32.49 25.17
C ASP A 139 -3.68 -31.54 23.96
N ALA A 140 -4.90 -31.08 23.65
CA ALA A 140 -5.14 -30.12 22.56
C ALA A 140 -5.47 -28.71 23.06
N ASP A 141 -5.34 -28.48 24.37
CA ASP A 141 -5.67 -27.22 25.06
C ASP A 141 -4.43 -26.31 25.16
N HIS A 142 -3.22 -26.87 24.99
CA HIS A 142 -1.95 -26.17 24.83
C HIS A 142 -1.49 -26.09 23.36
N ALA A 143 -0.63 -25.12 23.05
CA ALA A 143 0.19 -25.12 21.83
C ALA A 143 1.61 -25.58 22.17
N TYR A 144 2.32 -26.18 21.22
CA TYR A 144 3.65 -26.76 21.46
C TYR A 144 4.74 -26.07 20.64
N VAL A 145 5.82 -25.67 21.29
CA VAL A 145 7.03 -25.12 20.65
C VAL A 145 8.14 -26.15 20.77
N PHE A 146 8.90 -26.32 19.69
CA PHE A 146 10.04 -27.23 19.63
C PHE A 146 11.31 -26.47 19.26
N ARG A 147 12.43 -26.92 19.86
CA ARG A 147 13.79 -26.53 19.51
C ARG A 147 14.66 -27.78 19.47
N GLY A 148 15.60 -27.85 18.55
CA GLY A 148 16.66 -28.84 18.54
C GLY A 148 17.86 -28.36 17.74
N TYR A 149 18.99 -29.03 17.87
CA TYR A 149 20.23 -28.66 17.20
C TYR A 149 20.66 -29.76 16.23
N ILE A 150 21.08 -29.35 15.03
CA ILE A 150 21.57 -30.24 13.97
C ILE A 150 22.98 -29.80 13.58
N LYS A 151 23.89 -30.76 13.43
CA LYS A 151 25.21 -30.53 12.84
C LYS A 151 25.43 -31.49 11.68
N THR A 152 26.02 -31.03 10.60
CA THR A 152 26.23 -31.86 9.40
C THR A 152 27.63 -31.71 8.83
N GLN A 153 28.13 -32.77 8.21
CA GLN A 153 29.42 -32.80 7.53
C GLN A 153 29.30 -33.55 6.20
N LYS A 154 29.82 -32.93 5.13
CA LYS A 154 29.89 -33.46 3.76
C LYS A 154 28.57 -33.88 3.12
N LEU A 155 27.42 -33.39 3.58
CA LEU A 155 26.14 -33.63 2.89
C LEU A 155 26.04 -32.75 1.65
N VAL A 156 25.86 -33.32 0.46
CA VAL A 156 25.76 -32.60 -0.83
C VAL A 156 24.41 -32.84 -1.49
N HIS A 157 23.86 -34.04 -1.32
CA HIS A 157 22.58 -34.50 -1.86
C HIS A 157 21.61 -34.95 -0.78
N ASP A 158 22.14 -35.36 0.38
CA ASP A 158 21.38 -35.66 1.59
C ASP A 158 21.19 -34.39 2.44
N ALA A 159 20.19 -34.42 3.33
CA ALA A 159 19.94 -33.42 4.34
C ALA A 159 19.44 -34.06 5.65
N ALA A 160 19.85 -33.45 6.76
CA ALA A 160 19.35 -33.75 8.09
C ALA A 160 18.15 -32.86 8.41
N LEU A 161 17.09 -33.44 8.98
CA LEU A 161 15.88 -32.72 9.36
C LEU A 161 15.21 -33.36 10.59
N ILE A 162 14.51 -32.55 11.36
CA ILE A 162 13.71 -33.01 12.51
C ILE A 162 12.23 -32.88 12.16
N SER A 163 11.40 -33.83 12.62
CA SER A 163 9.95 -33.78 12.45
C SER A 163 9.22 -33.90 13.77
N ILE A 164 8.01 -33.34 13.82
CA ILE A 164 7.05 -33.51 14.90
C ILE A 164 5.82 -34.21 14.31
N SER A 165 5.34 -35.24 14.99
CA SER A 165 4.12 -35.96 14.62
C SER A 165 3.13 -35.93 15.77
N PHE A 166 1.97 -35.34 15.54
CA PHE A 166 0.84 -35.42 16.47
C PHE A 166 0.00 -36.66 16.15
N LEU A 167 -0.23 -37.50 17.16
CA LEU A 167 -0.96 -38.76 17.02
C LEU A 167 -2.27 -38.73 17.82
N ASP A 168 -3.29 -39.42 17.33
CA ASP A 168 -4.55 -39.61 18.05
C ASP A 168 -4.47 -40.70 19.14
N HIS A 169 -5.58 -40.92 19.84
CA HIS A 169 -5.73 -42.00 20.83
C HIS A 169 -5.45 -43.43 20.31
N LYS A 170 -5.43 -43.65 18.99
CA LYS A 170 -5.08 -44.93 18.34
C LYS A 170 -3.62 -44.96 17.86
N ARG A 171 -2.82 -43.95 18.21
CA ARG A 171 -1.47 -43.70 17.71
C ARG A 171 -1.40 -43.50 16.18
N GLN A 172 -2.50 -43.10 15.55
CA GLN A 172 -2.51 -42.71 14.14
C GLN A 172 -2.12 -41.24 14.00
N ARG A 173 -1.20 -40.95 13.06
CA ARG A 173 -0.69 -39.59 12.84
C ARG A 173 -1.76 -38.70 12.19
N VAL A 174 -2.11 -37.63 12.90
CA VAL A 174 -3.12 -36.64 12.50
C VAL A 174 -2.47 -35.43 11.82
N GLN A 175 -1.39 -34.90 12.41
CA GLN A 175 -0.60 -33.79 11.85
C GLN A 175 0.88 -34.16 11.84
N HIS A 176 1.63 -33.56 10.91
CA HIS A 176 3.06 -33.80 10.72
C HIS A 176 3.75 -32.51 10.28
N PHE A 177 4.77 -32.10 11.03
CA PHE A 177 5.56 -30.89 10.79
C PHE A 177 7.03 -31.28 10.65
N VAL A 178 7.79 -30.52 9.86
CA VAL A 178 9.19 -30.81 9.52
C VAL A 178 10.00 -29.52 9.52
N SER A 179 11.21 -29.56 10.08
CA SER A 179 12.15 -28.43 10.13
C SER A 179 12.66 -28.05 8.74
N GLN A 180 13.30 -26.89 8.64
CA GLN A 180 14.16 -26.63 7.49
C GLN A 180 15.25 -27.73 7.38
N PRO A 181 15.58 -28.20 6.16
CA PRO A 181 16.60 -29.21 5.95
C PRO A 181 18.01 -28.60 6.07
N VAL A 182 18.86 -29.22 6.88
CA VAL A 182 20.27 -28.82 7.05
C VAL A 182 21.14 -29.72 6.18
N SER A 183 21.96 -29.13 5.33
CA SER A 183 22.83 -29.83 4.37
C SER A 183 24.20 -29.11 4.30
N GLY A 184 25.17 -29.65 3.57
CA GLY A 184 26.52 -29.09 3.51
C GLY A 184 27.43 -29.55 4.64
N THR A 185 28.28 -28.64 5.11
CA THR A 185 29.19 -28.85 6.25
C THR A 185 29.12 -27.63 7.16
N HIS A 186 28.65 -27.83 8.38
CA HIS A 186 28.52 -26.79 9.38
C HIS A 186 29.56 -26.99 10.48
N LYS A 187 30.37 -25.94 10.73
CA LYS A 187 31.41 -25.97 11.77
C LYS A 187 30.78 -26.00 13.17
N ASP A 188 29.77 -25.16 13.35
CA ASP A 188 29.01 -24.96 14.57
C ASP A 188 27.63 -25.63 14.43
N TRP A 189 26.92 -25.82 15.53
CA TRP A 189 25.57 -26.42 15.52
C TRP A 189 24.53 -25.45 14.94
N VAL A 190 23.57 -25.97 14.17
CA VAL A 190 22.46 -25.22 13.58
C VAL A 190 21.21 -25.45 14.41
N GLU A 191 20.71 -24.39 15.05
CA GLU A 191 19.41 -24.44 15.73
C GLU A 191 18.27 -24.56 14.72
N VAL A 192 17.33 -25.45 14.99
CA VAL A 192 16.06 -25.55 14.27
C VAL A 192 14.90 -25.46 15.25
N THR A 193 13.93 -24.61 14.94
CA THR A 193 12.73 -24.40 15.74
C THR A 193 11.47 -24.70 14.94
N LEU A 194 10.42 -25.15 15.63
CA LEU A 194 9.10 -25.40 15.05
C LEU A 194 8.02 -24.94 16.02
N GLY A 195 6.99 -24.27 15.48
CA GLY A 195 5.81 -23.82 16.24
C GLY A 195 5.74 -22.30 16.46
N PRO A 196 4.78 -21.86 17.29
CA PRO A 196 3.85 -22.66 18.09
C PRO A 196 2.92 -23.55 17.24
N LEU A 197 2.78 -24.82 17.62
CA LEU A 197 1.99 -25.84 16.92
C LEU A 197 0.73 -26.16 17.73
N THR A 198 -0.44 -25.83 17.20
CA THR A 198 -1.73 -26.17 17.82
C THR A 198 -2.18 -27.57 17.39
N PRO A 199 -2.42 -28.51 18.32
CA PRO A 199 -2.96 -29.83 18.00
C PRO A 199 -4.46 -29.77 17.64
N GLN A 200 -4.90 -30.66 16.75
CA GLN A 200 -6.34 -30.92 16.57
C GLN A 200 -6.94 -31.60 17.81
N ALA A 201 -8.23 -31.38 18.06
CA ALA A 201 -8.92 -31.83 19.29
C ALA A 201 -8.87 -33.36 19.57
N ASN A 202 -8.55 -34.18 18.57
CA ASN A 202 -8.37 -35.64 18.68
C ASN A 202 -6.93 -36.10 18.96
N VAL A 203 -5.94 -35.21 18.92
CA VAL A 203 -4.53 -35.49 19.23
C VAL A 203 -4.34 -35.79 20.71
N ARG A 204 -3.54 -36.80 21.04
CA ARG A 204 -3.24 -37.24 22.41
C ARG A 204 -1.75 -37.54 22.65
N PHE A 205 -0.93 -37.59 21.60
CA PHE A 205 0.50 -37.83 21.74
C PHE A 205 1.33 -36.98 20.76
N ILE A 206 2.56 -36.67 21.17
CA ILE A 206 3.61 -36.08 20.34
C ILE A 206 4.75 -37.08 20.16
N VAL A 207 5.32 -37.13 18.96
CA VAL A 207 6.51 -37.93 18.64
C VAL A 207 7.49 -37.05 17.86
N LEU A 208 8.73 -37.00 18.32
CA LEU A 208 9.85 -36.41 17.58
C LEU A 208 10.44 -37.45 16.64
N GLY A 209 11.03 -37.01 15.52
CA GLY A 209 11.79 -37.87 14.63
C GLY A 209 13.00 -37.16 14.06
N CYS A 210 14.16 -37.80 14.13
CA CYS A 210 15.39 -37.37 13.46
C CYS A 210 15.53 -38.12 12.15
N HIS A 211 15.85 -37.42 11.06
CA HIS A 211 15.85 -37.97 9.71
C HIS A 211 17.09 -37.55 8.93
N LEU A 212 17.62 -38.50 8.18
CA LEU A 212 18.49 -38.27 7.03
C LEU A 212 17.69 -38.60 5.77
N ALA A 213 17.53 -37.61 4.88
CA ALA A 213 16.74 -37.76 3.66
C ALA A 213 17.44 -37.15 2.44
N HIS A 214 17.17 -37.73 1.28
CA HIS A 214 17.73 -37.32 0.00
C HIS A 214 16.67 -37.40 -1.11
N ASN A 215 16.92 -36.75 -2.26
CA ASN A 215 16.06 -36.87 -3.44
C ASN A 215 16.58 -38.00 -4.36
N ASP A 216 16.56 -37.84 -5.69
CA ASP A 216 17.00 -38.89 -6.64
C ASP A 216 18.53 -39.07 -6.71
N GLN A 217 19.30 -38.14 -6.14
CA GLN A 217 20.73 -38.29 -5.83
C GLN A 217 20.91 -38.46 -4.33
N LYS A 218 21.95 -39.19 -3.94
CA LYS A 218 22.25 -39.58 -2.56
C LYS A 218 23.76 -39.58 -2.31
N ASP A 219 24.15 -39.22 -1.10
CA ASP A 219 25.53 -39.24 -0.64
C ASP A 219 25.89 -40.63 -0.11
N ILE A 220 27.13 -41.07 -0.33
CA ILE A 220 27.65 -42.38 0.14
C ILE A 220 28.62 -42.24 1.33
N SER A 221 28.74 -41.02 1.86
CA SER A 221 29.65 -40.65 2.94
C SER A 221 29.28 -39.25 3.44
N GLY A 222 29.41 -39.03 4.73
CA GLY A 222 28.96 -37.80 5.39
C GLY A 222 28.35 -38.16 6.73
N ASP A 223 28.07 -37.16 7.53
CA ASP A 223 27.69 -37.32 8.93
C ASP A 223 26.64 -36.28 9.29
N ALA A 224 25.66 -36.69 10.09
CA ALA A 224 24.70 -35.79 10.71
C ALA A 224 24.57 -36.13 12.19
N TRP A 225 24.55 -35.11 13.05
CA TRP A 225 24.32 -35.24 14.48
C TRP A 225 23.09 -34.42 14.88
N PHE A 226 22.33 -34.94 15.84
CA PHE A 226 21.14 -34.31 16.42
C PHE A 226 21.31 -34.25 17.93
N ASP A 227 21.02 -33.09 18.54
CA ASP A 227 21.15 -32.90 19.99
C ASP A 227 20.18 -31.85 20.55
N ASP A 228 20.04 -31.82 21.88
CA ASP A 228 19.23 -30.88 22.68
C ASP A 228 17.80 -30.70 22.14
N LEU A 229 17.16 -31.82 21.78
CA LEU A 229 15.80 -31.87 21.26
C LEU A 229 14.81 -31.65 22.39
N TRP A 230 14.08 -30.54 22.35
CA TRP A 230 13.26 -30.09 23.45
C TRP A 230 11.88 -29.62 22.95
N VAL A 231 10.84 -29.91 23.74
CA VAL A 231 9.47 -29.42 23.51
C VAL A 231 9.00 -28.71 24.77
N GLY A 232 8.43 -27.52 24.58
CA GLY A 232 7.69 -26.79 25.60
C GLY A 232 6.22 -26.60 25.21
N SER A 233 5.36 -26.50 26.21
CA SER A 233 3.95 -26.12 26.06
C SER A 233 3.75 -24.62 26.35
N LEU A 234 2.81 -24.03 25.64
CA LEU A 234 2.23 -22.71 25.90
C LEU A 234 0.72 -22.88 26.07
N PRO A 235 0.07 -22.06 26.93
CA PRO A 235 -1.38 -21.93 26.87
C PRO A 235 -1.82 -21.45 25.48
N GLN A 236 -3.10 -21.59 25.16
CA GLN A 236 -3.70 -20.95 23.99
C GLN A 236 -4.45 -19.69 24.43
N LEU A 237 -4.40 -18.67 23.57
CA LEU A 237 -5.12 -17.41 23.71
C LEU A 237 -5.71 -17.04 22.35
N ASP A 238 -7.03 -16.87 22.28
CA ASP A 238 -7.73 -16.41 21.08
C ASP A 238 -8.68 -15.26 21.40
N ILE A 239 -8.80 -14.33 20.45
CA ILE A 239 -9.76 -13.22 20.53
C ILE A 239 -10.93 -13.52 19.60
N LEU A 240 -12.09 -13.74 20.21
CA LEU A 240 -13.39 -13.79 19.58
C LEU A 240 -14.03 -12.40 19.61
N ASN A 241 -14.94 -12.11 18.69
CA ASN A 241 -15.65 -10.84 18.64
C ASN A 241 -17.04 -10.99 18.02
N ASN A 242 -17.89 -9.99 18.19
CA ASN A 242 -19.20 -9.92 17.53
C ASN A 242 -19.21 -9.08 16.23
N TYR A 243 -18.08 -8.49 15.86
CA TYR A 243 -17.93 -7.71 14.64
C TYR A 243 -17.45 -8.58 13.48
N HIS A 244 -18.32 -9.48 13.02
CA HIS A 244 -18.02 -10.50 11.98
C HIS A 244 -17.25 -9.98 10.75
N ARG A 245 -17.45 -8.71 10.34
CA ARG A 245 -16.78 -8.10 9.18
C ARG A 245 -15.67 -7.10 9.56
N HIS A 246 -15.29 -7.01 10.83
CA HIS A 246 -14.41 -5.98 11.40
C HIS A 246 -14.87 -4.52 11.21
N PHE A 247 -16.12 -4.31 10.78
CA PHE A 247 -16.76 -3.02 10.60
C PHE A 247 -17.97 -2.91 11.49
N VAL A 248 -18.05 -1.79 12.22
CA VAL A 248 -19.04 -1.57 13.27
C VAL A 248 -19.76 -0.26 13.03
N ASP A 249 -21.09 -0.27 13.10
CA ASP A 249 -21.88 0.95 13.13
C ASP A 249 -21.71 1.67 14.47
N ARG A 250 -21.68 3.01 14.50
CA ARG A 250 -21.50 3.82 15.72
C ARG A 250 -22.46 3.45 16.86
N SER A 251 -23.65 2.96 16.54
CA SER A 251 -24.69 2.58 17.52
C SER A 251 -24.62 1.14 18.03
N ALA A 252 -23.77 0.27 17.44
CA ALA A 252 -23.74 -1.15 17.77
C ALA A 252 -23.00 -1.46 19.08
N GLU A 253 -23.49 -2.45 19.84
CA GLU A 253 -22.75 -3.01 20.98
C GLU A 253 -21.47 -3.69 20.48
N ILE A 254 -20.31 -3.29 20.99
CA ILE A 254 -19.04 -3.96 20.69
C ILE A 254 -18.71 -4.93 21.83
N ARG A 255 -18.52 -6.20 21.47
CA ARG A 255 -18.13 -7.26 22.40
C ARG A 255 -16.85 -7.92 21.90
N VAL A 256 -15.80 -7.77 22.69
CA VAL A 256 -14.56 -8.54 22.57
C VAL A 256 -14.66 -9.71 23.55
N SER A 257 -14.13 -10.85 23.17
CA SER A 257 -14.05 -11.98 24.08
C SER A 257 -12.72 -12.71 23.97
N SER A 258 -12.11 -13.05 25.10
CA SER A 258 -10.88 -13.86 25.11
C SER A 258 -11.22 -15.28 25.52
N ARG A 259 -10.83 -16.25 24.69
CA ARG A 259 -10.81 -17.67 25.03
C ARG A 259 -9.40 -18.06 25.40
N ILE A 260 -9.27 -18.79 26.49
CA ILE A 260 -8.00 -19.21 27.08
C ILE A 260 -8.12 -20.71 27.39
N SER A 261 -7.03 -21.45 27.21
CA SER A 261 -6.91 -22.85 27.59
C SER A 261 -5.44 -23.22 27.85
N GLY A 262 -5.19 -24.37 28.49
CA GLY A 262 -3.82 -24.80 28.79
C GLY A 262 -3.12 -23.99 29.89
N LEU A 263 -3.87 -23.44 30.84
CA LEU A 263 -3.29 -22.81 32.03
C LEU A 263 -2.84 -23.87 33.05
N ASN A 264 -1.58 -23.82 33.46
CA ASN A 264 -1.01 -24.73 34.46
C ASN A 264 -1.40 -24.27 35.89
N PRO A 265 -1.88 -25.17 36.78
CA PRO A 265 -2.36 -24.79 38.10
C PRO A 265 -1.33 -24.16 39.05
N ASP A 266 -0.03 -24.38 38.84
CA ASP A 266 1.04 -23.96 39.75
C ASP A 266 1.46 -22.49 39.60
N ASN A 267 1.01 -21.80 38.55
CA ASN A 267 1.41 -20.42 38.23
C ASN A 267 0.25 -19.42 38.38
N GLN A 268 0.56 -18.14 38.62
CA GLN A 268 -0.44 -17.08 38.69
C GLN A 268 -0.65 -16.42 37.33
N TYR A 269 -1.90 -16.34 36.88
CA TYR A 269 -2.25 -15.77 35.57
C TYR A 269 -3.14 -14.54 35.66
N ARG A 270 -2.91 -13.60 34.73
CA ARG A 270 -3.73 -12.40 34.54
C ARG A 270 -3.96 -12.16 33.05
N LEU A 271 -5.20 -11.87 32.69
CA LEU A 271 -5.58 -11.39 31.37
C LEU A 271 -5.63 -9.86 31.41
N ASP A 272 -4.80 -9.20 30.60
CA ASP A 272 -4.84 -7.76 30.39
C ASP A 272 -5.41 -7.47 28.99
N LEU A 273 -6.52 -6.75 28.94
CA LEU A 273 -7.14 -6.26 27.71
C LEU A 273 -6.89 -4.75 27.60
N GLU A 274 -6.47 -4.30 26.42
CA GLU A 274 -6.24 -2.88 26.10
C GLU A 274 -6.92 -2.53 24.78
N LEU A 275 -7.55 -1.35 24.71
CA LEU A 275 -8.11 -0.74 23.50
C LEU A 275 -7.40 0.58 23.23
N VAL A 276 -6.79 0.68 22.05
CA VAL A 276 -6.12 1.90 21.57
C VAL A 276 -6.71 2.39 20.24
N ASP A 277 -6.55 3.68 19.96
CA ASP A 277 -6.92 4.28 18.68
C ASP A 277 -5.77 4.29 17.64
N ASN A 278 -6.00 4.94 16.49
CA ASN A 278 -5.03 5.11 15.42
C ASN A 278 -3.75 5.89 15.79
N THR A 279 -3.74 6.63 16.90
CA THR A 279 -2.56 7.32 17.43
C THR A 279 -1.84 6.51 18.52
N ASN A 280 -2.25 5.25 18.74
CA ASN A 280 -1.86 4.41 19.87
C ASN A 280 -2.21 5.05 21.24
N ARG A 281 -3.21 5.95 21.27
CA ARG A 281 -3.73 6.51 22.51
C ARG A 281 -4.65 5.50 23.19
N HIS A 282 -4.41 5.28 24.47
CA HIS A 282 -5.26 4.46 25.33
C HIS A 282 -6.70 5.00 25.41
N ILE A 283 -7.68 4.13 25.17
CA ILE A 283 -9.11 4.44 25.25
C ILE A 283 -9.78 3.72 26.42
N ALA A 284 -9.51 2.43 26.60
CA ALA A 284 -10.06 1.61 27.68
C ALA A 284 -9.21 0.37 27.95
N ASP A 285 -9.25 -0.14 29.18
CA ASP A 285 -8.60 -1.37 29.61
C ASP A 285 -9.55 -2.27 30.41
N SER A 286 -9.13 -3.52 30.62
CA SER A 286 -9.69 -4.43 31.62
C SER A 286 -8.64 -5.45 32.02
N SER A 287 -8.34 -5.54 33.32
CA SER A 287 -7.41 -6.55 33.86
C SER A 287 -8.15 -7.53 34.79
N LEU A 288 -7.90 -8.82 34.60
CA LEU A 288 -8.66 -9.91 35.23
C LEU A 288 -7.72 -11.02 35.71
N ALA A 289 -7.80 -11.38 36.99
CA ALA A 289 -7.07 -12.51 37.54
C ALA A 289 -7.75 -13.82 37.14
N LEU A 290 -6.97 -14.74 36.56
CA LEU A 290 -7.45 -16.04 36.11
C LEU A 290 -7.15 -17.11 37.16
N VAL A 291 -8.12 -17.99 37.38
CA VAL A 291 -8.04 -19.09 38.34
C VAL A 291 -8.04 -20.41 37.57
N THR A 292 -7.14 -21.28 37.99
CA THR A 292 -6.85 -22.59 37.39
C THR A 292 -7.45 -23.76 38.19
N ASN A 293 -7.78 -23.55 39.46
CA ASN A 293 -8.43 -24.53 40.33
C ASN A 293 -9.90 -24.14 40.63
N PRO A 294 -10.91 -24.96 40.25
CA PRO A 294 -12.32 -24.69 40.51
C PRO A 294 -12.71 -24.52 41.99
N GLU A 295 -11.94 -25.07 42.94
CA GLU A 295 -12.25 -24.92 44.37
C GLU A 295 -12.01 -23.49 44.87
N SER A 296 -10.99 -22.81 44.33
CA SER A 296 -10.63 -21.44 44.70
C SER A 296 -11.71 -20.41 44.33
N LEU A 297 -12.57 -20.70 43.35
CA LEU A 297 -13.70 -19.85 42.95
C LEU A 297 -14.80 -19.76 44.03
N LYS A 298 -14.87 -20.71 44.96
CA LYS A 298 -15.88 -20.74 46.03
C LYS A 298 -15.48 -19.92 47.27
N ALA A 299 -14.23 -19.46 47.35
CA ALA A 299 -13.65 -18.92 48.58
C ALA A 299 -13.66 -17.38 48.68
N VAL A 300 -14.05 -16.66 47.61
CA VAL A 300 -13.91 -15.19 47.56
C VAL A 300 -15.16 -14.54 46.94
N GLU A 301 -16.10 -14.08 47.78
CA GLU A 301 -17.41 -13.55 47.35
C GLU A 301 -17.37 -12.20 46.59
N ASN A 302 -16.21 -11.55 46.41
CA ASN A 302 -16.12 -10.17 45.89
C ASN A 302 -15.02 -9.90 44.85
N SER A 303 -14.37 -10.92 44.27
CA SER A 303 -13.36 -10.75 43.22
C SER A 303 -13.84 -11.28 41.86
N ARG A 304 -13.53 -10.57 40.77
CA ARG A 304 -13.74 -11.02 39.38
C ARG A 304 -12.70 -12.10 39.01
N LEU A 305 -12.79 -13.25 39.67
CA LEU A 305 -12.00 -14.44 39.36
C LEU A 305 -12.72 -15.26 38.29
N LEU A 306 -11.99 -15.69 37.27
CA LEU A 306 -12.53 -16.42 36.12
C LEU A 306 -11.86 -17.80 36.01
N ASP A 307 -12.63 -18.84 35.69
CA ASP A 307 -12.08 -20.15 35.32
C ASP A 307 -11.33 -20.00 33.99
N GLY A 308 -10.00 -19.90 34.05
CA GLY A 308 -9.20 -19.58 32.87
C GLY A 308 -9.10 -20.69 31.82
N ASN A 309 -9.66 -21.88 32.07
CA ASN A 309 -9.70 -23.00 31.11
C ASN A 309 -11.11 -23.27 30.56
N ASN A 310 -12.19 -22.87 31.24
CA ASN A 310 -13.57 -23.07 30.77
C ASN A 310 -14.38 -21.77 30.53
N HIS A 311 -13.91 -20.61 31.00
CA HIS A 311 -14.61 -19.34 30.82
C HIS A 311 -14.20 -18.64 29.53
N THR A 312 -15.16 -17.99 28.88
CA THR A 312 -14.92 -17.03 27.79
C THR A 312 -15.30 -15.65 28.30
N GLU A 313 -14.31 -14.81 28.59
CA GLU A 313 -14.59 -13.48 29.12
C GLU A 313 -15.21 -12.58 28.06
N VAL A 314 -16.19 -11.76 28.43
CA VAL A 314 -16.89 -10.87 27.49
C VAL A 314 -16.73 -9.40 27.91
N TRP A 315 -15.72 -8.75 27.35
CA TRP A 315 -15.50 -7.31 27.50
C TRP A 315 -16.47 -6.54 26.61
N ARG A 316 -17.37 -5.79 27.25
CA ARG A 316 -18.35 -4.91 26.58
C ARG A 316 -17.81 -3.49 26.55
N LEU A 317 -17.61 -2.97 25.35
CA LEU A 317 -17.21 -1.59 25.13
C LEU A 317 -18.45 -0.70 24.97
N GLN A 318 -18.31 0.56 25.37
CA GLN A 318 -19.34 1.58 25.09
C GLN A 318 -19.41 1.87 23.59
N PRO A 319 -20.52 2.47 23.08
CA PRO A 319 -20.57 2.99 21.72
C PRO A 319 -19.38 3.92 21.45
N MET A 320 -18.66 3.64 20.37
CA MET A 320 -17.38 4.27 20.03
C MET A 320 -17.58 5.39 19.01
N GLU A 321 -16.65 6.35 18.96
CA GLU A 321 -16.61 7.34 17.89
C GLU A 321 -16.11 6.74 16.56
N TYR A 322 -16.28 7.47 15.46
CA TYR A 322 -15.73 7.05 14.16
C TYR A 322 -14.21 6.97 14.23
N GLY A 323 -13.64 5.87 13.73
CA GLY A 323 -12.18 5.67 13.74
C GLY A 323 -11.75 4.22 13.63
N PHE A 324 -10.43 4.03 13.68
CA PHE A 324 -9.77 2.73 13.73
C PHE A 324 -9.39 2.42 15.18
N TYR A 325 -9.57 1.17 15.58
CA TYR A 325 -9.26 0.68 16.92
C TYR A 325 -8.51 -0.65 16.87
N GLU A 326 -7.52 -0.79 17.76
CA GLU A 326 -6.80 -2.03 18.01
C GLU A 326 -7.10 -2.52 19.42
N VAL A 327 -7.48 -3.78 19.52
CA VAL A 327 -7.68 -4.53 20.76
C VAL A 327 -6.46 -5.42 20.96
N ARG A 328 -5.80 -5.28 22.11
CA ARG A 328 -4.72 -6.16 22.56
C ARG A 328 -5.23 -7.04 23.69
N SER A 329 -4.91 -8.32 23.62
CA SER A 329 -5.16 -9.29 24.67
C SER A 329 -3.83 -9.91 25.05
N ARG A 330 -3.40 -9.68 26.29
CA ARG A 330 -2.10 -10.11 26.82
C ARG A 330 -2.32 -11.07 27.98
N LEU A 331 -1.73 -12.25 27.88
CA LEU A 331 -1.70 -13.22 28.98
C LEU A 331 -0.38 -13.07 29.73
N VAL A 332 -0.50 -12.73 31.01
CA VAL A 332 0.62 -12.58 31.94
C VAL A 332 0.67 -13.80 32.85
N ARG A 333 1.85 -14.41 32.99
CA ARG A 333 2.16 -15.49 33.94
C ARG A 333 3.25 -15.00 34.88
N ASP A 334 3.00 -15.02 36.19
CA ASP A 334 3.95 -14.62 37.25
C ASP A 334 4.63 -13.27 36.96
N GLN A 335 3.82 -12.27 36.58
CA GLN A 335 4.23 -10.91 36.18
C GLN A 335 4.96 -10.79 34.83
N LYS A 336 5.32 -11.89 34.15
CA LYS A 336 5.88 -11.88 32.78
C LYS A 336 4.77 -12.01 31.73
N SER A 337 4.80 -11.17 30.69
CA SER A 337 3.95 -11.36 29.51
C SER A 337 4.41 -12.60 28.74
N ILE A 338 3.56 -13.61 28.56
CA ILE A 338 3.91 -14.86 27.87
C ILE A 338 3.23 -15.03 26.51
N LEU A 339 2.09 -14.36 26.28
CA LEU A 339 1.39 -14.33 24.99
C LEU A 339 0.72 -12.98 24.78
N GLU A 340 0.72 -12.51 23.54
CA GLU A 340 -0.07 -11.36 23.12
C GLU A 340 -0.79 -11.68 21.79
N LYS A 341 -2.08 -11.37 21.72
CA LYS A 341 -2.90 -11.42 20.52
C LYS A 341 -3.46 -10.02 20.26
N LYS A 342 -3.62 -9.68 18.98
CA LYS A 342 -4.13 -8.38 18.52
C LYS A 342 -5.27 -8.60 17.53
N THR A 343 -6.30 -7.77 17.57
CA THR A 343 -7.34 -7.72 16.54
C THR A 343 -7.79 -6.28 16.34
N THR A 344 -8.23 -5.94 15.14
CA THR A 344 -8.60 -4.58 14.77
C THR A 344 -10.03 -4.52 14.26
N PHE A 345 -10.64 -3.35 14.42
CA PHE A 345 -11.93 -3.02 13.83
C PHE A 345 -12.00 -1.52 13.50
N ALA A 346 -12.95 -1.15 12.65
CA ALA A 346 -13.22 0.24 12.35
C ALA A 346 -14.70 0.58 12.57
N VAL A 347 -14.94 1.73 13.19
CA VAL A 347 -16.27 2.28 13.44
C VAL A 347 -16.61 3.25 12.32
N ILE A 348 -17.60 2.89 11.51
CA ILE A 348 -17.90 3.55 10.23
C ILE A 348 -19.41 3.58 9.95
N ASP A 349 -19.86 4.62 9.25
CA ASP A 349 -21.15 4.58 8.54
C ASP A 349 -21.05 3.52 7.44
N LEU A 350 -21.84 2.43 7.53
CA LEU A 350 -21.87 1.39 6.48
C LEU A 350 -22.42 1.97 5.17
N VAL A 351 -21.74 1.69 4.05
CA VAL A 351 -22.13 2.20 2.73
C VAL A 351 -22.84 1.15 1.89
N THR A 352 -23.77 1.64 1.06
CA THR A 352 -24.26 0.90 -0.11
C THR A 352 -23.27 1.11 -1.25
N PRO A 353 -22.74 0.04 -1.89
CA PRO A 353 -21.83 0.17 -3.03
C PRO A 353 -22.47 0.95 -4.19
N ARG A 354 -21.67 1.77 -4.87
CA ARG A 354 -22.05 2.37 -6.16
C ARG A 354 -21.63 1.43 -7.27
N SER A 355 -22.40 1.36 -8.35
CA SER A 355 -22.11 0.49 -9.51
C SER A 355 -20.94 0.97 -10.39
N THR A 356 -20.41 2.17 -10.14
CA THR A 356 -19.34 2.78 -10.94
C THR A 356 -18.38 3.58 -10.06
N GLY A 357 -17.10 3.48 -10.43
CA GLY A 357 -16.00 4.21 -9.82
C GLY A 357 -14.66 3.65 -10.27
N GLU A 358 -13.58 4.31 -9.85
CA GLU A 358 -12.23 4.10 -10.37
C GLU A 358 -11.33 3.40 -9.35
N PHE A 359 -11.70 3.37 -8.07
CA PHE A 359 -10.86 2.79 -7.02
C PHE A 359 -10.92 1.26 -7.03
N GLY A 360 -9.80 0.61 -6.73
CA GLY A 360 -9.67 -0.84 -6.75
C GLY A 360 -8.61 -1.40 -5.82
N TRP A 361 -8.57 -2.72 -5.70
CA TRP A 361 -7.55 -3.44 -4.92
C TRP A 361 -6.82 -4.46 -5.79
N THR A 362 -5.52 -4.59 -5.60
CA THR A 362 -4.73 -5.70 -6.14
C THR A 362 -4.46 -6.69 -5.01
N ILE A 363 -4.88 -7.94 -5.20
CA ILE A 363 -4.41 -9.11 -4.46
C ILE A 363 -3.41 -9.80 -5.39
N THR A 364 -2.14 -9.94 -4.97
CA THR A 364 -1.07 -10.49 -5.82
C THR A 364 -0.84 -11.99 -5.61
N GLU A 365 -1.09 -12.47 -4.40
CA GLU A 365 -0.84 -13.85 -3.99
C GLU A 365 -2.12 -14.48 -3.45
N GLU A 366 -2.26 -15.78 -3.70
CA GLU A 366 -3.32 -16.61 -3.15
C GLU A 366 -2.76 -17.38 -1.95
N ASP A 367 -3.49 -17.38 -0.85
CA ASP A 367 -3.12 -18.06 0.39
C ASP A 367 -4.39 -18.68 1.00
N GLU A 368 -4.31 -19.92 1.49
CA GLU A 368 -5.48 -20.66 1.99
C GLU A 368 -6.21 -19.91 3.12
N ASP A 369 -5.47 -19.12 3.92
CA ASP A 369 -6.00 -18.31 5.04
C ASP A 369 -6.82 -17.08 4.60
N LEU A 370 -6.82 -16.71 3.31
CA LEU A 370 -7.59 -15.54 2.84
C LEU A 370 -9.10 -15.73 3.08
N PRO A 371 -9.82 -14.72 3.60
CA PRO A 371 -11.25 -14.78 3.89
C PRO A 371 -12.10 -14.59 2.62
N VAL A 372 -11.93 -15.50 1.65
CA VAL A 372 -12.57 -15.51 0.32
C VAL A 372 -14.09 -15.27 0.38
N ASN A 373 -14.77 -15.80 1.40
CA ASN A 373 -16.21 -15.66 1.56
C ASN A 373 -16.65 -14.27 2.04
N GLU A 374 -15.80 -13.53 2.76
CA GLU A 374 -16.13 -12.23 3.38
C GLU A 374 -15.57 -11.06 2.58
N LEU A 375 -14.53 -11.30 1.77
CA LEU A 375 -13.89 -10.34 0.88
C LEU A 375 -14.86 -9.46 0.07
N PRO A 376 -15.97 -9.98 -0.52
CA PRO A 376 -16.94 -9.15 -1.24
C PRO A 376 -17.65 -8.11 -0.36
N ASP A 377 -17.92 -8.42 0.90
CA ASP A 377 -18.52 -7.47 1.84
C ASP A 377 -17.49 -6.45 2.36
N ILE A 378 -16.26 -6.90 2.61
CA ILE A 378 -15.15 -6.05 3.05
C ILE A 378 -14.80 -5.02 1.97
N ALA A 379 -14.68 -5.45 0.71
CA ALA A 379 -14.44 -4.59 -0.44
C ALA A 379 -15.57 -3.59 -0.70
N ALA A 380 -16.83 -4.04 -0.59
CA ALA A 380 -18.00 -3.17 -0.68
C ALA A 380 -17.95 -2.02 0.35
N GLN A 381 -17.53 -2.30 1.59
CA GLN A 381 -17.38 -1.27 2.61
C GLN A 381 -16.19 -0.34 2.39
N ALA A 382 -15.18 -0.74 1.60
CA ALA A 382 -14.03 0.10 1.25
C ALA A 382 -14.31 1.13 0.15
N GLY A 383 -15.46 1.07 -0.54
CA GLY A 383 -15.80 1.97 -1.64
C GLY A 383 -14.95 1.75 -2.90
N ILE A 384 -14.65 0.48 -3.22
CA ILE A 384 -13.96 0.11 -4.47
C ILE A 384 -14.95 -0.42 -5.51
N ASN A 385 -14.53 -0.37 -6.77
CA ASN A 385 -15.26 -0.85 -7.95
C ASN A 385 -14.45 -1.81 -8.82
N TRP A 386 -13.19 -2.07 -8.47
CA TRP A 386 -12.31 -2.99 -9.20
C TRP A 386 -11.56 -3.90 -8.23
N ILE A 387 -11.35 -5.16 -8.59
CA ILE A 387 -10.48 -6.05 -7.83
C ILE A 387 -9.65 -6.94 -8.74
N LYS A 388 -8.34 -6.95 -8.57
CA LYS A 388 -7.44 -7.90 -9.24
C LYS A 388 -7.17 -9.09 -8.33
N TYR A 389 -7.28 -10.29 -8.88
CA TYR A 389 -7.13 -11.54 -8.12
C TYR A 389 -6.31 -12.58 -8.92
N PRO A 390 -5.38 -13.32 -8.31
CA PRO A 390 -4.59 -14.35 -8.97
C PRO A 390 -5.46 -15.56 -9.30
N LEU A 391 -5.72 -15.83 -10.58
CA LEU A 391 -6.58 -16.95 -11.01
C LEU A 391 -5.81 -18.13 -11.58
N TRP A 392 -4.54 -17.94 -11.99
CA TRP A 392 -3.74 -19.04 -12.55
C TRP A 392 -3.28 -20.03 -11.45
N SER A 393 -2.87 -19.51 -10.29
CA SER A 393 -2.37 -20.32 -9.17
C SER A 393 -3.47 -21.07 -8.41
N VAL A 394 -4.72 -20.59 -8.43
CA VAL A 394 -5.87 -21.20 -7.73
C VAL A 394 -6.11 -22.65 -8.17
N MET A 395 -5.71 -23.02 -9.40
CA MET A 395 -5.81 -24.39 -9.91
C MET A 395 -4.78 -25.36 -9.28
N GLU A 396 -3.76 -24.86 -8.57
CA GLU A 396 -2.80 -25.69 -7.82
C GLU A 396 -3.19 -25.90 -6.34
N SER A 397 -4.31 -25.34 -5.87
CA SER A 397 -4.74 -25.47 -4.47
C SER A 397 -5.00 -26.93 -4.07
N ALA A 398 -4.60 -27.30 -2.84
CA ALA A 398 -4.82 -28.63 -2.29
C ALA A 398 -6.29 -28.85 -1.87
N ASP A 399 -7.03 -27.77 -1.58
CA ASP A 399 -8.46 -27.84 -1.27
C ASP A 399 -9.31 -27.88 -2.55
N ILE A 400 -9.95 -29.03 -2.76
CA ILE A 400 -10.87 -29.31 -3.87
C ILE A 400 -12.02 -28.29 -3.94
N HIS A 401 -12.45 -27.72 -2.81
CA HIS A 401 -13.53 -26.74 -2.76
C HIS A 401 -13.08 -25.29 -3.03
N ARG A 402 -11.77 -25.01 -3.01
CA ARG A 402 -11.22 -23.64 -3.14
C ARG A 402 -11.61 -22.99 -4.47
N THR A 403 -11.48 -23.74 -5.56
CA THR A 403 -11.81 -23.26 -6.92
C THR A 403 -13.27 -22.80 -7.06
N SER A 404 -14.20 -23.48 -6.37
CA SER A 404 -15.62 -23.11 -6.33
C SER A 404 -15.88 -21.90 -5.44
N ARG A 405 -15.25 -21.82 -4.26
CA ARG A 405 -15.36 -20.64 -3.37
C ARG A 405 -14.83 -19.37 -4.04
N VAL A 406 -13.76 -19.46 -4.83
CA VAL A 406 -13.25 -18.34 -5.64
C VAL A 406 -14.26 -17.94 -6.73
N ALA A 407 -14.93 -18.89 -7.40
CA ALA A 407 -15.98 -18.57 -8.37
C ALA A 407 -17.18 -17.85 -7.70
N GLU A 408 -17.64 -18.34 -6.55
CA GLU A 408 -18.70 -17.70 -5.75
C GLU A 408 -18.30 -16.29 -5.30
N MET A 409 -17.05 -16.08 -4.89
CA MET A 409 -16.52 -14.76 -4.53
C MET A 409 -16.54 -13.79 -5.73
N LEU A 410 -16.14 -14.24 -6.93
CA LEU A 410 -16.13 -13.42 -8.15
C LEU A 410 -17.55 -13.01 -8.58
N ASP A 411 -18.51 -13.93 -8.53
CA ASP A 411 -19.93 -13.62 -8.77
C ASP A 411 -20.46 -12.61 -7.72
N GLN A 412 -20.09 -12.80 -6.45
CA GLN A 412 -20.44 -11.89 -5.37
C GLN A 412 -19.84 -10.47 -5.50
N PHE A 413 -18.67 -10.31 -6.15
CA PHE A 413 -18.15 -8.99 -6.51
C PHE A 413 -19.00 -8.34 -7.61
N GLY A 414 -19.31 -9.07 -8.68
CA GLY A 414 -20.15 -8.57 -9.78
C GLY A 414 -21.53 -8.09 -9.29
N ASN A 415 -22.18 -8.89 -8.45
CA ASN A 415 -23.46 -8.54 -7.81
C ASN A 415 -23.41 -7.29 -6.89
N ARG A 416 -22.21 -6.84 -6.48
CA ARG A 416 -22.00 -5.64 -5.68
C ARG A 416 -21.47 -4.44 -6.50
N GLY A 417 -21.38 -4.56 -7.82
CA GLY A 417 -20.84 -3.48 -8.69
C GLY A 417 -19.31 -3.37 -8.64
N ILE A 418 -18.63 -4.45 -8.28
CA ILE A 418 -17.16 -4.55 -8.25
C ILE A 418 -16.73 -5.44 -9.42
N THR A 419 -15.95 -4.88 -10.34
CA THR A 419 -15.49 -5.56 -11.55
C THR A 419 -14.23 -6.39 -11.24
N PRO A 420 -14.27 -7.72 -11.39
CA PRO A 420 -13.09 -8.56 -11.19
C PRO A 420 -12.15 -8.51 -12.40
N VAL A 421 -10.86 -8.58 -12.09
CA VAL A 421 -9.74 -8.66 -13.04
C VAL A 421 -8.93 -9.91 -12.72
N GLY A 422 -8.86 -10.84 -13.67
CA GLY A 422 -8.09 -12.07 -13.54
C GLY A 422 -6.60 -11.80 -13.78
N LEU A 423 -5.78 -11.95 -12.76
CA LEU A 423 -4.32 -11.94 -12.93
C LEU A 423 -3.87 -13.33 -13.40
N LEU A 424 -3.16 -13.35 -14.54
CA LEU A 424 -2.38 -14.48 -15.02
C LEU A 424 -0.93 -14.31 -14.57
N ASN A 425 -0.76 -14.23 -13.25
CA ASN A 425 0.53 -14.30 -12.55
C ASN A 425 0.68 -15.68 -11.87
N HIS A 426 1.89 -15.99 -11.39
CA HIS A 426 2.20 -17.24 -10.67
C HIS A 426 1.74 -18.53 -11.42
N PRO A 427 2.28 -18.78 -12.62
CA PRO A 427 1.94 -19.98 -13.40
C PRO A 427 2.29 -21.29 -12.68
N PRO A 428 1.59 -22.40 -13.00
CA PRO A 428 1.80 -23.70 -12.39
C PRO A 428 3.27 -24.12 -12.30
N LYS A 429 3.66 -24.75 -11.19
CA LYS A 429 5.06 -25.12 -10.91
C LYS A 429 5.70 -25.95 -12.02
N LYS A 430 4.93 -26.83 -12.68
CA LYS A 430 5.36 -27.65 -13.84
C LYS A 430 5.65 -26.83 -15.10
N LEU A 431 5.01 -25.68 -15.27
CA LEU A 431 5.25 -24.76 -16.37
C LEU A 431 6.42 -23.84 -16.02
N ARG A 432 6.39 -23.24 -14.81
CA ARG A 432 7.44 -22.35 -14.29
C ARG A 432 8.82 -23.03 -14.23
N SER A 433 8.89 -24.31 -13.86
CA SER A 433 10.15 -25.06 -13.76
C SER A 433 10.92 -25.19 -15.08
N GLN A 434 10.23 -25.07 -16.22
CA GLN A 434 10.85 -25.14 -17.55
C GLN A 434 11.66 -23.87 -17.89
N PHE A 435 11.43 -22.78 -17.16
CA PHE A 435 12.08 -21.47 -17.31
C PHE A 435 13.01 -21.13 -16.13
N ALA A 436 13.19 -22.04 -15.17
CA ALA A 436 13.78 -21.75 -13.86
C ALA A 436 15.25 -21.30 -13.84
N LYS A 437 15.95 -21.29 -14.99
CA LYS A 437 17.29 -20.69 -15.12
C LYS A 437 17.27 -19.20 -15.44
N ASP A 438 16.22 -18.72 -16.10
CA ASP A 438 16.11 -17.37 -16.69
C ASP A 438 14.69 -16.82 -16.49
N TRP A 439 14.11 -16.98 -15.29
CA TRP A 439 12.76 -16.48 -14.98
C TRP A 439 12.75 -14.95 -14.90
N LEU A 440 12.47 -14.30 -16.03
CA LEU A 440 12.34 -12.84 -16.13
C LEU A 440 10.91 -12.31 -15.86
N GLY A 441 9.91 -13.21 -15.80
CA GLY A 441 8.48 -12.92 -15.64
C GLY A 441 7.62 -13.66 -16.66
N VAL A 442 6.30 -13.43 -16.69
CA VAL A 442 5.40 -14.27 -17.51
C VAL A 442 5.49 -14.04 -19.02
N SER A 443 6.12 -12.96 -19.50
CA SER A 443 6.30 -12.74 -20.95
C SER A 443 7.12 -13.85 -21.61
N GLY A 444 8.04 -14.48 -20.87
CA GLY A 444 8.81 -15.65 -21.33
C GLY A 444 7.92 -16.87 -21.63
N ILE A 445 6.74 -16.96 -21.01
CA ILE A 445 5.74 -17.99 -21.34
C ILE A 445 4.91 -17.55 -22.55
N PHE A 446 4.39 -16.32 -22.56
CA PHE A 446 3.48 -15.87 -23.61
C PHE A 446 4.14 -15.64 -24.99
N THR A 447 5.47 -15.48 -25.03
CA THR A 447 6.27 -15.46 -26.25
C THR A 447 6.44 -16.85 -26.89
N MET A 448 6.19 -17.93 -26.15
CA MET A 448 6.16 -19.29 -26.69
C MET A 448 4.88 -19.55 -27.53
N PRO A 449 4.89 -20.54 -28.44
CA PRO A 449 3.71 -20.90 -29.22
C PRO A 449 2.50 -21.22 -28.33
N ALA A 450 1.28 -20.83 -28.75
CA ALA A 450 0.07 -20.98 -27.93
C ALA A 450 -0.19 -22.42 -27.44
N SER A 451 0.17 -23.43 -28.24
CA SER A 451 0.07 -24.86 -27.86
C SER A 451 0.91 -25.27 -26.65
N PHE A 452 1.87 -24.44 -26.22
CA PHE A 452 2.69 -24.67 -25.04
C PHE A 452 2.01 -24.21 -23.74
N TRP A 453 1.37 -23.04 -23.75
CA TRP A 453 0.79 -22.42 -22.54
C TRP A 453 -0.73 -22.51 -22.45
N SER A 454 -1.44 -22.54 -23.58
CA SER A 454 -2.92 -22.57 -23.62
C SER A 454 -3.53 -23.73 -22.80
N PRO A 455 -3.00 -24.97 -22.86
CA PRO A 455 -3.52 -26.08 -22.04
C PRO A 455 -3.48 -25.84 -20.53
N SER A 456 -2.59 -24.96 -20.04
CA SER A 456 -2.50 -24.61 -18.61
C SER A 456 -3.51 -23.53 -18.18
N LEU A 457 -4.26 -22.97 -19.12
CA LEU A 457 -5.28 -21.94 -18.91
C LEU A 457 -6.69 -22.40 -19.28
N GLU A 458 -6.85 -23.53 -19.98
CA GLU A 458 -8.16 -24.11 -20.35
C GLU A 458 -9.10 -24.24 -19.14
N GLU A 459 -8.62 -24.78 -18.01
CA GLU A 459 -9.45 -24.91 -16.80
C GLU A 459 -9.77 -23.55 -16.15
N VAL A 460 -8.79 -22.63 -16.12
CA VAL A 460 -8.96 -21.28 -15.60
C VAL A 460 -10.08 -20.55 -16.35
N PHE A 461 -10.04 -20.59 -17.69
CA PHE A 461 -11.02 -19.88 -18.52
C PHE A 461 -12.38 -20.59 -18.54
N ALA A 462 -12.42 -21.92 -18.64
CA ALA A 462 -13.67 -22.68 -18.56
C ALA A 462 -14.44 -22.42 -17.26
N ARG A 463 -13.75 -22.11 -16.16
CA ARG A 463 -14.33 -21.83 -14.85
C ARG A 463 -14.69 -20.36 -14.62
N TYR A 464 -13.84 -19.42 -15.06
CA TYR A 464 -13.95 -18.00 -14.66
C TYR A 464 -14.33 -17.02 -15.77
N THR A 465 -14.29 -17.39 -17.06
CA THR A 465 -14.51 -16.42 -18.15
C THR A 465 -15.93 -15.82 -18.19
N SER A 466 -16.93 -16.50 -17.64
CA SER A 466 -18.29 -15.96 -17.51
C SER A 466 -18.44 -14.92 -16.38
N LEU A 467 -17.43 -14.82 -15.51
CA LEU A 467 -17.40 -13.91 -14.35
C LEU A 467 -16.36 -12.79 -14.52
N VAL A 468 -15.38 -12.98 -15.41
CA VAL A 468 -14.19 -12.14 -15.55
C VAL A 468 -13.94 -11.81 -17.02
N ASN A 469 -14.17 -10.54 -17.37
CA ASN A 469 -13.92 -10.01 -18.72
C ASN A 469 -12.55 -9.32 -18.84
N TYR A 470 -11.95 -8.88 -17.74
CA TYR A 470 -10.64 -8.22 -17.70
C TYR A 470 -9.55 -9.18 -17.26
N TRP A 471 -8.50 -9.34 -18.06
CA TRP A 471 -7.39 -10.23 -17.79
C TRP A 471 -6.06 -9.48 -17.88
N GLN A 472 -5.25 -9.53 -16.81
CA GLN A 472 -3.91 -8.95 -16.79
C GLN A 472 -2.88 -10.07 -16.94
N LEU A 473 -1.94 -9.92 -17.86
CA LEU A 473 -0.81 -10.83 -18.01
C LEU A 473 0.28 -10.40 -17.02
N GLY A 474 0.58 -11.25 -16.04
CA GLY A 474 1.53 -10.94 -14.97
C GLY A 474 0.92 -10.13 -13.82
N GLY A 475 1.71 -9.93 -12.76
CA GLY A 475 1.34 -9.11 -11.61
C GLY A 475 1.52 -7.61 -11.87
N ASP A 476 1.28 -6.78 -10.85
CA ASP A 476 1.57 -5.32 -10.89
C ASP A 476 3.07 -5.00 -10.64
N ASP A 477 3.91 -6.03 -10.65
CA ASP A 477 5.35 -6.06 -10.46
C ASP A 477 6.09 -6.76 -11.62
N ASP A 478 5.36 -7.28 -12.62
CA ASP A 478 5.93 -8.08 -13.71
C ASP A 478 6.46 -7.20 -14.85
N ASN A 479 7.71 -6.77 -14.70
CA ASN A 479 8.43 -5.95 -15.68
C ASN A 479 8.77 -6.68 -17.00
N SER A 480 8.44 -7.97 -17.18
CA SER A 480 8.92 -8.79 -18.30
C SER A 480 8.41 -8.39 -19.67
N PHE A 481 7.36 -7.58 -19.75
CA PHE A 481 6.83 -7.03 -21.01
C PHE A 481 7.55 -5.74 -21.45
N ILE A 482 8.28 -5.08 -20.55
CA ILE A 482 8.95 -3.81 -20.83
C ILE A 482 10.16 -4.06 -21.73
N GLY A 483 10.22 -3.38 -22.88
CA GLY A 483 11.29 -3.57 -23.87
C GLY A 483 11.15 -4.80 -24.77
N LEU A 484 10.05 -5.55 -24.68
CA LEU A 484 9.78 -6.70 -25.55
C LEU A 484 9.59 -6.25 -27.02
N GLN A 485 10.48 -6.67 -27.92
CA GLN A 485 10.49 -6.23 -29.33
C GLN A 485 9.19 -6.58 -30.10
N ASN A 486 8.55 -7.70 -29.77
CA ASN A 486 7.35 -8.20 -30.45
C ASN A 486 6.10 -8.09 -29.54
N LEU A 487 6.02 -7.04 -28.72
CA LEU A 487 4.94 -6.87 -27.73
C LEU A 487 3.55 -6.97 -28.38
N ASP A 488 3.26 -6.18 -29.41
CA ASP A 488 1.93 -6.14 -30.04
C ASP A 488 1.53 -7.47 -30.68
N GLU A 489 2.48 -8.16 -31.31
CA GLU A 489 2.26 -9.49 -31.89
C GLU A 489 1.95 -10.53 -30.81
N THR A 490 2.63 -10.43 -29.67
CA THR A 490 2.44 -11.30 -28.51
C THR A 490 1.07 -11.07 -27.88
N LEU A 491 0.70 -9.80 -27.62
CA LEU A 491 -0.63 -9.43 -27.10
C LEU A 491 -1.76 -9.81 -28.06
N LYS A 492 -1.56 -9.66 -29.37
CA LYS A 492 -2.52 -10.12 -30.41
C LYS A 492 -2.74 -11.62 -30.34
N LYS A 493 -1.67 -12.43 -30.25
CA LYS A 493 -1.76 -13.89 -30.12
C LYS A 493 -2.47 -14.31 -28.83
N VAL A 494 -2.15 -13.68 -27.70
CA VAL A 494 -2.81 -13.98 -26.42
C VAL A 494 -4.29 -13.61 -26.48
N LYS A 495 -4.64 -12.37 -26.85
CA LYS A 495 -6.05 -11.94 -26.99
C LYS A 495 -6.85 -12.84 -27.93
N GLN A 496 -6.28 -13.23 -29.08
CA GLN A 496 -6.93 -14.17 -29.99
C GLN A 496 -7.27 -15.52 -29.35
N GLN A 497 -6.44 -16.04 -28.43
CA GLN A 497 -6.77 -17.28 -27.69
C GLN A 497 -7.82 -17.05 -26.61
N LEU A 498 -7.81 -15.89 -25.93
CA LEU A 498 -8.82 -15.55 -24.93
C LEU A 498 -10.20 -15.37 -25.57
N ASP A 499 -10.28 -14.67 -26.70
CA ASP A 499 -11.51 -14.42 -27.47
C ASP A 499 -12.14 -15.70 -28.08
N LEU A 500 -11.45 -16.86 -28.04
CA LEU A 500 -12.04 -18.16 -28.42
C LEU A 500 -12.98 -18.72 -27.34
N ILE A 501 -12.77 -18.34 -26.08
CA ILE A 501 -13.45 -18.92 -24.90
C ILE A 501 -14.28 -17.84 -24.18
N GLY A 502 -13.70 -16.65 -24.00
CA GLY A 502 -14.34 -15.49 -23.41
C GLY A 502 -15.16 -14.66 -24.38
N ARG A 503 -15.98 -13.76 -23.82
CA ARG A 503 -16.69 -12.70 -24.56
C ARG A 503 -16.20 -11.36 -24.05
N ASP A 504 -16.12 -10.37 -24.94
CA ASP A 504 -15.75 -8.99 -24.60
C ASP A 504 -14.44 -8.88 -23.78
N THR A 505 -13.45 -9.73 -24.12
CA THR A 505 -12.27 -9.93 -23.28
C THR A 505 -11.25 -8.80 -23.42
N HIS A 506 -10.99 -8.12 -22.32
CA HIS A 506 -10.02 -7.05 -22.20
C HIS A 506 -8.68 -7.58 -21.69
N VAL A 507 -7.57 -7.18 -22.30
CA VAL A 507 -6.22 -7.70 -22.00
C VAL A 507 -5.27 -6.57 -21.61
N GLY A 508 -4.64 -6.68 -20.45
CA GLY A 508 -3.66 -5.70 -20.00
C GLY A 508 -2.34 -6.29 -19.53
N ILE A 509 -1.36 -5.40 -19.37
CA ILE A 509 -0.01 -5.70 -18.89
C ILE A 509 0.42 -4.67 -17.84
N HIS A 510 1.42 -5.03 -17.05
CA HIS A 510 2.14 -4.06 -16.23
C HIS A 510 3.10 -3.20 -17.06
N TRP A 511 3.34 -1.96 -16.62
CA TRP A 511 4.32 -1.03 -17.20
C TRP A 511 4.94 -0.10 -16.14
N ASP A 512 6.19 0.32 -16.36
CA ASP A 512 6.89 1.27 -15.48
C ASP A 512 6.82 2.71 -15.99
N TRP A 513 6.56 3.65 -15.07
CA TRP A 513 6.46 5.09 -15.32
C TRP A 513 7.67 5.73 -16.02
N LYS A 514 8.88 5.18 -15.86
CA LYS A 514 10.13 5.71 -16.44
C LYS A 514 10.29 5.35 -17.92
N THR A 515 9.48 4.43 -18.44
CA THR A 515 9.53 3.98 -19.83
C THR A 515 8.41 4.60 -20.66
N PRO A 516 8.68 5.04 -21.91
CA PRO A 516 7.62 5.48 -22.82
C PRO A 516 6.50 4.43 -22.91
N LEU A 517 5.25 4.88 -22.82
CA LEU A 517 4.09 4.00 -22.97
C LEU A 517 4.04 3.40 -24.39
N PRO A 518 3.54 2.17 -24.55
CA PRO A 518 3.34 1.58 -25.88
C PRO A 518 2.38 2.45 -26.72
N THR A 519 2.75 2.71 -27.97
CA THR A 519 2.08 3.70 -28.83
C THR A 519 0.77 3.24 -29.44
N ASP A 520 0.60 1.93 -29.68
CA ASP A 520 -0.55 1.37 -30.39
C ASP A 520 -1.60 0.80 -29.41
N SER A 521 -2.78 1.40 -29.39
CA SER A 521 -3.91 0.90 -28.60
C SER A 521 -4.58 -0.30 -29.30
N MET A 522 -4.13 -1.50 -28.93
CA MET A 522 -4.88 -2.74 -29.16
C MET A 522 -6.34 -2.57 -28.69
N PRO A 523 -7.37 -2.89 -29.52
CA PRO A 523 -8.76 -2.83 -29.08
C PRO A 523 -8.98 -3.68 -27.83
N GLN A 524 -9.66 -3.10 -26.84
CA GLN A 524 -9.89 -3.74 -25.53
C GLN A 524 -8.58 -4.08 -24.79
N SER A 525 -7.56 -3.23 -24.90
CA SER A 525 -6.34 -3.31 -24.07
C SER A 525 -6.32 -2.24 -22.98
N PHE A 526 -5.59 -2.50 -21.89
CA PHE A 526 -5.30 -1.52 -20.83
C PHE A 526 -3.86 -1.65 -20.33
N VAL A 527 -3.33 -0.62 -19.68
CA VAL A 527 -1.98 -0.63 -19.11
C VAL A 527 -2.04 -0.36 -17.61
N SER A 528 -1.48 -1.26 -16.80
CA SER A 528 -1.37 -1.15 -15.35
C SER A 528 -0.02 -0.58 -14.93
N ILE A 529 0.01 0.70 -14.63
CA ILE A 529 1.24 1.45 -14.38
C ILE A 529 1.56 1.45 -12.88
N ASN A 530 2.74 0.95 -12.54
CA ASN A 530 3.33 0.92 -11.20
C ASN A 530 4.84 1.22 -11.35
N ASN A 531 5.62 1.23 -10.27
CA ASN A 531 7.09 1.27 -10.32
C ASN A 531 7.62 0.57 -9.06
N GLN A 532 8.73 -0.16 -9.19
CA GLN A 532 9.42 -0.78 -8.06
C GLN A 532 9.83 0.26 -7.01
N GLU A 533 10.23 1.45 -7.46
CA GLU A 533 10.45 2.63 -6.62
C GLU A 533 9.17 3.46 -6.48
N ARG A 534 8.60 3.50 -5.27
CA ARG A 534 7.37 4.25 -4.96
C ARG A 534 7.55 5.76 -5.20
N LEU A 535 6.93 6.29 -6.26
CA LEU A 535 6.89 7.73 -6.58
C LEU A 535 6.28 8.59 -5.46
N SER A 536 6.85 9.79 -5.23
CA SER A 536 6.23 10.85 -4.42
C SER A 536 4.94 11.41 -5.05
N VAL A 537 4.25 12.33 -4.36
CA VAL A 537 3.08 13.05 -4.91
C VAL A 537 3.47 13.89 -6.13
N GLU A 538 4.61 14.58 -6.06
CA GLU A 538 5.14 15.48 -7.09
C GLU A 538 5.64 14.68 -8.31
N GLU A 539 6.31 13.56 -8.06
CA GLU A 539 6.78 12.65 -9.10
C GLU A 539 5.61 11.96 -9.81
N LEU A 540 4.66 11.41 -9.06
CA LEU A 540 3.42 10.85 -9.61
C LEU A 540 2.67 11.89 -10.46
N SER A 541 2.59 13.14 -9.96
CA SER A 541 1.96 14.24 -10.70
C SER A 541 2.69 14.55 -12.00
N ARG A 542 4.02 14.61 -11.98
CA ARG A 542 4.86 14.83 -13.17
C ARG A 542 4.72 13.70 -14.18
N GLU A 543 4.80 12.44 -13.78
CA GLU A 543 4.73 11.32 -14.74
C GLU A 543 3.32 11.13 -15.32
N LEU A 544 2.26 11.35 -14.54
CA LEU A 544 0.89 11.39 -15.07
C LEU A 544 0.66 12.57 -16.04
N GLN A 545 1.29 13.72 -15.81
CA GLN A 545 1.28 14.84 -16.76
C GLN A 545 2.08 14.54 -18.03
N ASN A 546 3.27 13.94 -17.91
CA ASN A 546 4.08 13.51 -19.05
C ASN A 546 3.37 12.45 -19.91
N ALA A 547 2.65 11.53 -19.27
CA ALA A 547 1.87 10.51 -19.96
C ALA A 547 0.66 11.12 -20.71
N ARG A 548 0.08 12.22 -20.24
CA ARG A 548 -1.05 12.90 -20.92
C ARG A 548 -0.58 13.53 -22.24
N LEU A 549 -0.95 12.92 -23.37
CA LEU A 549 -1.78 13.51 -24.44
C LEU A 549 -1.80 12.65 -25.72
N THR A 550 -2.69 11.65 -25.78
CA THR A 550 -3.22 11.15 -27.06
C THR A 550 -4.69 10.75 -26.89
N PRO A 551 -5.66 11.46 -27.51
CA PRO A 551 -7.04 11.01 -27.55
C PRO A 551 -7.13 9.63 -28.24
N GLY A 552 -7.74 8.64 -27.60
CA GLY A 552 -7.87 7.27 -28.12
C GLY A 552 -6.76 6.28 -27.70
N GLY A 553 -5.86 6.66 -26.79
CA GLY A 553 -4.95 5.70 -26.15
C GLY A 553 -5.67 4.70 -25.22
N SER A 554 -5.02 3.56 -24.94
CA SER A 554 -5.56 2.54 -24.02
C SER A 554 -5.77 3.08 -22.59
N PRO A 555 -6.81 2.65 -21.86
CA PRO A 555 -7.04 3.00 -20.46
C PRO A 555 -5.82 2.75 -19.57
N ARG A 556 -5.61 3.67 -18.63
CA ARG A 556 -4.42 3.74 -17.78
C ARG A 556 -4.82 3.54 -16.33
N TRP A 557 -4.43 2.40 -15.82
CA TRP A 557 -4.67 2.01 -14.44
C TRP A 557 -3.42 2.34 -13.62
N VAL A 558 -3.60 2.92 -12.44
CA VAL A 558 -2.50 3.36 -11.57
C VAL A 558 -2.51 2.53 -10.32
N THR A 559 -1.44 1.76 -10.07
CA THR A 559 -1.28 1.05 -8.80
C THR A 559 -0.45 1.90 -7.83
N LEU A 560 -0.98 2.09 -6.62
CA LEU A 560 -0.39 2.88 -5.54
C LEU A 560 0.03 1.97 -4.39
N THR A 561 1.34 1.83 -4.20
CA THR A 561 1.92 1.23 -2.99
C THR A 561 2.00 2.27 -1.88
N PRO A 562 1.34 2.10 -0.71
CA PRO A 562 1.47 3.01 0.42
C PRO A 562 2.88 3.02 1.02
N LEU A 563 3.18 4.01 1.86
CA LEU A 563 4.42 4.02 2.64
C LEU A 563 4.50 2.80 3.59
N PRO A 564 5.67 2.17 3.77
CA PRO A 564 5.84 1.03 4.67
C PRO A 564 5.66 1.43 6.13
N LYS A 565 5.35 0.46 7.00
CA LYS A 565 5.22 0.65 8.46
C LYS A 565 6.56 1.03 9.08
N ASN A 566 7.65 0.46 8.58
CA ASN A 566 9.00 0.77 9.05
C ASN A 566 9.48 2.12 8.48
N GLY A 567 9.95 3.01 9.35
CA GLY A 567 10.55 4.30 8.96
C GLY A 567 9.58 5.47 8.78
N TYR A 568 8.27 5.26 8.90
CA TYR A 568 7.24 6.30 8.74
C TYR A 568 6.16 6.20 9.82
N THR A 569 5.70 7.35 10.33
CA THR A 569 4.60 7.43 11.29
C THR A 569 3.26 7.05 10.63
N PRO A 570 2.26 6.59 11.42
CA PRO A 570 0.92 6.32 10.89
C PRO A 570 0.28 7.51 10.16
N GLU A 571 0.57 8.74 10.61
CA GLU A 571 0.06 9.98 10.04
C GLU A 571 0.69 10.28 8.67
N GLU A 572 2.02 10.27 8.56
CA GLU A 572 2.72 10.45 7.26
C GLU A 572 2.23 9.45 6.20
N ARG A 573 2.07 8.18 6.59
CA ARG A 573 1.57 7.11 5.70
C ARG A 573 0.13 7.37 5.24
N SER A 574 -0.71 7.90 6.12
CA SER A 574 -2.12 8.24 5.83
C SER A 574 -2.25 9.46 4.91
N ILE A 575 -1.48 10.51 5.21
CA ILE A 575 -1.45 11.77 4.44
C ILE A 575 -0.91 11.52 3.02
N ASP A 576 0.20 10.77 2.90
CA ASP A 576 0.77 10.39 1.60
C ASP A 576 -0.22 9.64 0.73
N LEU A 577 -0.83 8.58 1.28
CA LEU A 577 -1.78 7.74 0.56
C LEU A 577 -2.96 8.58 0.05
N ALA A 578 -3.54 9.41 0.92
CA ALA A 578 -4.65 10.28 0.55
C ALA A 578 -4.26 11.30 -0.54
N LYS A 579 -3.13 12.00 -0.40
CA LYS A 579 -2.63 12.95 -1.41
C LYS A 579 -2.36 12.26 -2.76
N ARG A 580 -1.79 11.03 -2.77
CA ARG A 580 -1.51 10.27 -4.00
C ARG A 580 -2.77 9.75 -4.67
N MET A 581 -3.77 9.30 -3.91
CA MET A 581 -5.09 8.93 -4.45
C MET A 581 -5.80 10.12 -5.10
N VAL A 582 -5.80 11.29 -4.44
CA VAL A 582 -6.36 12.54 -5.00
C VAL A 582 -5.61 12.94 -6.27
N THR A 583 -4.28 12.84 -6.28
CA THR A 583 -3.44 13.14 -7.46
C THR A 583 -3.73 12.24 -8.65
N ALA A 584 -3.77 10.92 -8.46
CA ALA A 584 -4.15 9.99 -9.53
C ALA A 584 -5.55 10.31 -10.08
N LYS A 585 -6.50 10.67 -9.19
CA LYS A 585 -7.87 11.00 -9.56
C LYS A 585 -8.02 12.30 -10.35
N TYR A 586 -7.42 13.42 -9.92
CA TYR A 586 -7.53 14.69 -10.69
C TYR A 586 -6.70 14.69 -11.98
N LEU A 587 -5.64 13.86 -12.04
CA LEU A 587 -4.89 13.62 -13.27
C LEU A 587 -5.54 12.57 -14.19
N GLY A 588 -6.70 12.03 -13.82
CA GLY A 588 -7.57 11.27 -14.70
C GLY A 588 -7.02 9.89 -15.03
N ALA A 589 -6.51 9.18 -14.03
CA ALA A 589 -6.37 7.73 -14.11
C ALA A 589 -7.75 7.06 -14.27
N ASP A 590 -7.86 6.09 -15.18
CA ASP A 590 -9.12 5.38 -15.46
C ASP A 590 -9.48 4.39 -14.34
N ALA A 591 -8.45 3.86 -13.66
CA ALA A 591 -8.60 3.12 -12.41
C ALA A 591 -7.39 3.34 -11.48
N ILE A 592 -7.59 3.19 -10.18
CA ILE A 592 -6.62 3.51 -9.11
C ILE A 592 -6.62 2.35 -8.11
N PHE A 593 -5.58 1.53 -8.10
CA PHE A 593 -5.47 0.32 -7.28
C PHE A 593 -4.58 0.52 -6.05
N ALA A 594 -4.97 -0.03 -4.89
CA ALA A 594 -4.03 -0.28 -3.80
C ALA A 594 -3.22 -1.55 -4.12
N SER A 595 -1.88 -1.49 -4.06
CA SER A 595 -1.07 -2.70 -4.23
C SER A 595 -1.20 -3.64 -3.03
N SER A 596 -1.13 -4.95 -3.33
CA SER A 596 -1.01 -6.08 -2.40
C SER A 596 -1.70 -5.85 -1.05
N VAL A 597 -3.04 -5.79 -1.04
CA VAL A 597 -3.79 -5.28 0.13
C VAL A 597 -3.62 -6.06 1.44
N PHE A 598 -3.06 -7.27 1.39
CA PHE A 598 -2.71 -8.11 2.55
C PHE A 598 -1.22 -8.07 2.94
N HIS A 599 -0.41 -7.21 2.32
CA HIS A 599 1.03 -7.14 2.58
C HIS A 599 1.34 -6.51 3.95
N GLU A 600 2.13 -7.18 4.78
CA GLU A 600 2.37 -6.80 6.18
C GLU A 600 2.84 -5.34 6.37
N GLN A 601 3.73 -4.85 5.49
CA GLN A 601 4.31 -3.51 5.63
C GLN A 601 3.41 -2.37 5.15
N TYR A 602 2.49 -2.58 4.21
CA TYR A 602 1.77 -1.48 3.54
C TYR A 602 0.34 -1.83 3.07
N GLY A 603 -0.14 -3.02 3.38
CA GLY A 603 -1.49 -3.48 3.07
C GLY A 603 -2.58 -2.71 3.83
N LEU A 604 -3.78 -2.79 3.29
CA LEU A 604 -4.99 -2.18 3.86
C LEU A 604 -5.75 -3.14 4.79
N LEU A 605 -5.48 -4.44 4.69
CA LEU A 605 -6.10 -5.50 5.48
C LEU A 605 -5.01 -6.41 6.09
N ASN A 606 -5.26 -6.91 7.29
CA ASN A 606 -4.55 -8.07 7.83
C ASN A 606 -5.05 -9.35 7.14
N ARG A 607 -4.28 -10.43 7.18
CA ARG A 607 -4.61 -11.71 6.50
C ARG A 607 -6.01 -12.26 6.82
N ASN A 608 -6.51 -12.02 8.04
CA ASN A 608 -7.86 -12.43 8.47
C ASN A 608 -9.01 -11.52 7.98
N GLY A 609 -8.73 -10.48 7.17
CA GLY A 609 -9.73 -9.53 6.68
C GLY A 609 -9.98 -8.31 7.58
N SER A 610 -9.38 -8.26 8.77
CA SER A 610 -9.46 -7.08 9.65
C SER A 610 -8.71 -5.87 9.06
N PRO A 611 -9.17 -4.63 9.26
CA PRO A 611 -8.54 -3.46 8.67
C PRO A 611 -7.16 -3.19 9.28
N THR A 612 -6.22 -2.71 8.47
CA THR A 612 -5.06 -1.97 9.00
C THR A 612 -5.43 -0.50 9.18
N LEU A 613 -4.54 0.27 9.80
CA LEU A 613 -4.70 1.73 9.96
C LEU A 613 -4.88 2.46 8.61
N LEU A 614 -4.34 1.94 7.51
CA LEU A 614 -4.46 2.55 6.17
C LEU A 614 -5.81 2.27 5.49
N PHE A 615 -6.62 1.35 6.02
CA PHE A 615 -7.96 1.06 5.48
C PHE A 615 -8.84 2.32 5.46
N LEU A 616 -8.84 3.11 6.54
CA LEU A 616 -9.70 4.30 6.64
C LEU A 616 -9.27 5.44 5.71
N PRO A 617 -7.98 5.85 5.64
CA PRO A 617 -7.49 6.78 4.61
C PRO A 617 -7.88 6.38 3.19
N TRP A 618 -7.71 5.11 2.82
CA TRP A 618 -8.15 4.60 1.52
C TRP A 618 -9.66 4.75 1.34
N ARG A 619 -10.44 4.16 2.25
CA ARG A 619 -11.89 4.12 2.21
C ARG A 619 -12.52 5.52 2.13
N THR A 620 -12.06 6.45 2.95
CA THR A 620 -12.66 7.79 3.05
C THR A 620 -12.47 8.57 1.74
N VAL A 621 -11.27 8.51 1.15
CA VAL A 621 -10.99 9.13 -0.16
C VAL A 621 -11.75 8.42 -1.29
N ALA A 622 -11.79 7.08 -1.27
CA ALA A 622 -12.48 6.30 -2.28
C ALA A 622 -14.00 6.59 -2.29
N ILE A 623 -14.68 6.52 -1.14
CA ILE A 623 -16.11 6.85 -1.01
C ILE A 623 -16.40 8.30 -1.40
N ALA A 624 -15.52 9.24 -1.03
CA ALA A 624 -15.67 10.64 -1.41
C ALA A 624 -15.59 10.84 -2.93
N LEU A 625 -14.64 10.20 -3.61
CA LEU A 625 -14.28 10.52 -5.00
C LEU A 625 -14.73 9.49 -6.06
N GLN A 626 -15.23 8.31 -5.68
CA GLN A 626 -15.73 7.29 -6.61
C GLN A 626 -16.81 7.89 -7.53
N GLY A 627 -16.60 7.80 -8.85
CA GLY A 627 -17.50 8.33 -9.87
C GLY A 627 -17.57 9.87 -9.95
N ALA A 628 -16.84 10.60 -9.11
CA ALA A 628 -16.79 12.06 -9.15
C ALA A 628 -15.87 12.55 -10.27
N ARG A 629 -16.28 13.57 -11.03
CA ARG A 629 -15.47 14.15 -12.12
C ARG A 629 -14.70 15.35 -11.63
N TYR A 630 -13.40 15.42 -11.93
CA TYR A 630 -12.58 16.58 -11.59
C TYR A 630 -13.01 17.80 -12.42
N GLN A 631 -13.24 18.92 -11.75
CA GLN A 631 -13.78 20.15 -12.33
C GLN A 631 -12.77 21.30 -12.32
N GLY A 632 -11.80 21.28 -11.41
CA GLY A 632 -10.71 22.26 -11.33
C GLY A 632 -10.25 22.54 -9.90
N ALA A 633 -9.53 23.65 -9.74
CA ALA A 633 -9.10 24.20 -8.46
C ALA A 633 -9.28 25.72 -8.50
N PHE A 634 -9.59 26.36 -7.36
CA PHE A 634 -9.68 27.82 -7.24
C PHE A 634 -8.69 28.36 -6.21
N ASN A 635 -8.27 29.62 -6.32
CA ASN A 635 -7.41 30.22 -5.29
C ASN A 635 -8.17 30.31 -3.95
N MET A 636 -7.53 29.86 -2.87
CA MET A 636 -7.99 30.02 -1.49
C MET A 636 -7.40 31.30 -0.87
N PRO A 637 -8.10 31.96 0.08
CA PRO A 637 -7.61 33.15 0.78
C PRO A 637 -6.17 33.02 1.30
N ASN A 638 -5.88 31.95 2.04
CA ASN A 638 -4.58 31.65 2.65
C ASN A 638 -3.79 30.57 1.88
N LYS A 639 -4.05 30.48 0.56
CA LYS A 639 -3.27 29.73 -0.44
C LYS A 639 -3.25 28.21 -0.24
N SER A 640 -4.19 27.66 0.52
CA SER A 640 -4.37 26.20 0.64
C SER A 640 -4.61 25.55 -0.72
N THR A 641 -3.97 24.40 -0.95
CA THR A 641 -4.18 23.58 -2.15
C THR A 641 -5.55 22.94 -2.07
N ASN A 642 -6.30 22.96 -3.16
CA ASN A 642 -7.62 22.33 -3.24
C ASN A 642 -7.89 21.71 -4.61
N HIS A 643 -8.77 20.71 -4.63
CA HIS A 643 -9.30 20.09 -5.83
C HIS A 643 -10.81 19.93 -5.71
N VAL A 644 -11.52 20.40 -6.72
CA VAL A 644 -12.98 20.37 -6.82
C VAL A 644 -13.41 19.24 -7.75
N PHE A 645 -14.29 18.39 -7.25
CA PHE A 645 -14.92 17.30 -8.00
C PHE A 645 -16.44 17.48 -7.95
N ILE A 646 -17.13 17.10 -9.02
CA ILE A 646 -18.60 17.12 -9.11
C ILE A 646 -19.10 15.69 -9.23
N ARG A 647 -20.14 15.34 -8.47
CA ARG A 647 -20.84 14.05 -8.57
C ARG A 647 -22.30 14.25 -8.23
N ASP A 648 -23.19 13.66 -9.02
CA ASP A 648 -24.64 13.87 -8.89
C ASP A 648 -24.93 15.39 -8.86
N ASP A 649 -25.59 15.90 -7.81
CA ASP A 649 -25.84 17.35 -7.59
C ASP A 649 -24.93 17.96 -6.49
N GLU A 650 -23.87 17.26 -6.03
CA GLU A 650 -22.91 17.78 -5.04
C GLU A 650 -21.56 18.20 -5.65
N ALA A 651 -20.99 19.28 -5.12
CA ALA A 651 -19.56 19.50 -5.18
C ALA A 651 -18.87 18.85 -3.97
N ILE A 652 -17.70 18.26 -4.26
CA ILE A 652 -16.77 17.70 -3.29
C ILE A 652 -15.48 18.51 -3.40
N VAL A 653 -14.99 19.06 -2.30
CA VAL A 653 -13.74 19.82 -2.27
C VAL A 653 -12.78 19.13 -1.32
N VAL A 654 -11.61 18.72 -1.83
CA VAL A 654 -10.51 18.23 -1.00
C VAL A 654 -9.50 19.36 -0.85
N VAL A 655 -9.09 19.68 0.38
CA VAL A 655 -8.20 20.81 0.70
C VAL A 655 -7.10 20.43 1.69
N TRP A 656 -5.89 20.96 1.52
CA TRP A 656 -4.78 20.85 2.47
C TRP A 656 -3.81 22.04 2.34
N ASN A 657 -2.98 22.24 3.34
CA ASN A 657 -1.91 23.24 3.35
C ASN A 657 -0.73 22.69 4.17
N ASP A 658 0.50 22.83 3.68
CA ASP A 658 1.65 22.22 4.37
C ASP A 658 1.96 22.93 5.71
N GLU A 659 1.56 24.20 5.84
CA GLU A 659 1.46 24.90 7.13
C GLU A 659 0.00 24.95 7.63
N PRO A 660 -0.28 24.68 8.91
CA PRO A 660 -1.62 24.83 9.48
C PRO A 660 -2.18 26.25 9.30
N THR A 661 -3.37 26.36 8.70
CA THR A 661 -4.01 27.66 8.42
C THR A 661 -5.53 27.57 8.51
N GLU A 662 -6.18 28.73 8.64
CA GLU A 662 -7.63 28.83 8.58
C GLU A 662 -8.07 29.38 7.21
N GLU A 663 -9.05 28.75 6.57
CA GLU A 663 -9.66 29.26 5.34
C GLU A 663 -11.13 29.61 5.56
N VAL A 664 -11.55 30.83 5.19
CA VAL A 664 -12.92 31.32 5.46
C VAL A 664 -13.69 31.52 4.16
N MET A 665 -14.70 30.68 3.89
CA MET A 665 -15.46 30.74 2.64
C MET A 665 -16.90 30.18 2.72
N TYR A 666 -17.80 30.69 1.87
CA TYR A 666 -19.15 30.12 1.71
C TYR A 666 -19.12 28.87 0.81
N LEU A 667 -19.54 27.73 1.35
CA LEU A 667 -19.51 26.43 0.66
C LEU A 667 -20.90 25.85 0.37
N GLY A 668 -21.97 26.37 0.97
CA GLY A 668 -23.33 25.82 0.91
C GLY A 668 -24.03 25.90 2.26
N GLU A 669 -25.04 25.05 2.46
CA GLU A 669 -25.80 24.95 3.72
C GLU A 669 -25.41 23.71 4.54
N ASP A 670 -25.47 22.54 3.89
CA ASP A 670 -25.39 21.21 4.53
C ASP A 670 -23.99 20.59 4.44
N VAL A 671 -22.95 21.42 4.48
CA VAL A 671 -21.55 21.02 4.23
C VAL A 671 -21.09 20.03 5.29
N VAL A 672 -20.58 18.88 4.85
CA VAL A 672 -20.02 17.85 5.74
C VAL A 672 -18.52 17.78 5.55
N ALA A 673 -17.77 18.13 6.60
CA ALA A 673 -16.31 17.98 6.63
C ALA A 673 -15.90 16.66 7.32
N THR A 674 -14.93 15.97 6.73
CA THR A 674 -14.30 14.77 7.30
C THR A 674 -12.80 14.78 7.07
N ASP A 675 -12.02 14.32 8.07
CA ASP A 675 -10.60 14.01 7.86
C ASP A 675 -10.41 12.68 7.13
N VAL A 676 -9.15 12.32 6.81
CA VAL A 676 -8.82 11.07 6.10
C VAL A 676 -9.21 9.80 6.88
N TRP A 677 -9.29 9.85 8.21
CA TRP A 677 -9.73 8.72 9.03
C TRP A 677 -11.26 8.61 9.12
N GLY A 678 -12.00 9.50 8.47
CA GLY A 678 -13.46 9.51 8.43
C GLY A 678 -14.12 10.18 9.63
N ARG A 679 -13.35 10.81 10.53
CA ARG A 679 -13.91 11.58 11.65
C ARG A 679 -14.58 12.83 11.11
N ARG A 680 -15.81 13.11 11.57
CA ARG A 680 -16.54 14.31 11.18
C ARG A 680 -15.97 15.52 11.91
N ILE A 681 -15.68 16.59 11.17
CA ILE A 681 -15.20 17.86 11.71
C ILE A 681 -16.38 18.83 11.73
N ASN A 682 -16.67 19.39 12.90
CA ASN A 682 -17.66 20.44 13.03
C ASN A 682 -17.06 21.75 12.53
N LEU A 683 -17.57 22.28 11.43
CA LEU A 683 -17.16 23.58 10.90
C LEU A 683 -17.91 24.70 11.63
N GLU A 684 -17.17 25.69 12.11
CA GLU A 684 -17.81 26.94 12.55
C GLU A 684 -18.38 27.67 11.35
N ARG A 685 -19.60 28.18 11.48
CA ARG A 685 -20.31 28.92 10.42
C ARG A 685 -20.79 30.25 10.96
N ASP A 686 -20.29 31.32 10.36
CA ASP A 686 -20.66 32.69 10.71
C ASP A 686 -22.15 32.95 10.43
N SER A 687 -22.87 33.52 11.39
CA SER A 687 -24.34 33.66 11.34
C SER A 687 -24.83 34.71 10.35
N THR A 688 -23.97 35.66 9.95
CA THR A 688 -24.35 36.83 9.14
C THR A 688 -23.94 36.67 7.67
N THR A 689 -22.74 36.16 7.44
CA THR A 689 -22.15 35.94 6.11
C THR A 689 -22.30 34.49 5.64
N HIS A 690 -22.71 33.57 6.53
CA HIS A 690 -22.84 32.14 6.29
C HIS A 690 -21.54 31.42 5.88
N ARG A 691 -20.39 32.09 5.96
CA ARG A 691 -19.08 31.51 5.62
C ARG A 691 -18.67 30.50 6.68
N HIS A 692 -17.98 29.46 6.23
CA HIS A 692 -17.43 28.40 7.06
C HIS A 692 -15.97 28.70 7.34
N THR A 693 -15.52 28.51 8.58
CA THR A 693 -14.11 28.50 8.95
C THR A 693 -13.60 27.06 8.85
N LEU A 694 -12.57 26.86 8.02
CA LEU A 694 -11.98 25.55 7.74
C LEU A 694 -10.61 25.47 8.43
N PRO A 695 -10.40 24.57 9.41
CA PRO A 695 -9.07 24.28 9.94
C PRO A 695 -8.34 23.38 8.93
N VAL A 696 -7.42 23.96 8.16
CA VAL A 696 -6.66 23.26 7.12
C VAL A 696 -5.26 22.95 7.63
N SER A 697 -4.81 21.71 7.45
CA SER A 697 -3.45 21.27 7.78
C SER A 697 -2.84 20.47 6.64
N SER A 698 -1.68 19.86 6.87
CA SER A 698 -0.99 19.03 5.88
C SER A 698 -1.77 17.76 5.53
N SER A 699 -2.71 17.35 6.40
CA SER A 699 -3.65 16.26 6.18
C SER A 699 -4.85 16.72 5.34
N PRO A 700 -5.23 15.99 4.27
CA PRO A 700 -6.41 16.33 3.47
C PRO A 700 -7.71 16.39 4.27
N LEU A 701 -8.35 17.56 4.24
CA LEU A 701 -9.72 17.77 4.67
C LEU A 701 -10.66 17.54 3.48
N ILE A 702 -11.67 16.69 3.65
CA ILE A 702 -12.63 16.34 2.60
C ILE A 702 -13.98 16.98 2.94
N LEU A 703 -14.45 17.86 2.06
CA LEU A 703 -15.70 18.60 2.17
C LEU A 703 -16.70 18.02 1.16
N ARG A 704 -17.85 17.54 1.63
CA ARG A 704 -18.94 16.97 0.81
C ARG A 704 -20.21 17.80 0.97
N LYS A 705 -21.19 17.58 0.08
CA LYS A 705 -22.42 18.40 -0.01
C LYS A 705 -22.15 19.90 -0.18
N CYS A 706 -21.02 20.27 -0.78
CA CYS A 706 -20.79 21.66 -1.15
C CYS A 706 -21.72 22.01 -2.33
N ASN A 707 -22.17 23.26 -2.38
CA ASN A 707 -23.06 23.71 -3.45
C ASN A 707 -22.31 23.77 -4.80
N GLN A 708 -22.78 22.99 -5.76
CA GLN A 708 -22.20 22.85 -7.10
C GLN A 708 -22.21 24.15 -7.90
N GLN A 709 -23.30 24.91 -7.86
CA GLN A 709 -23.44 26.17 -8.60
C GLN A 709 -22.40 27.20 -8.09
N ILE A 710 -22.25 27.31 -6.77
CA ILE A 710 -21.26 28.18 -6.12
C ILE A 710 -19.82 27.73 -6.45
N ALA A 711 -19.52 26.44 -6.39
CA ALA A 711 -18.21 25.90 -6.75
C ALA A 711 -17.85 26.18 -8.22
N ASN A 712 -18.79 25.94 -9.13
CA ASN A 712 -18.62 26.23 -10.55
C ASN A 712 -18.48 27.74 -10.82
N TRP A 713 -19.19 28.61 -10.09
CA TRP A 713 -19.03 30.07 -10.21
C TRP A 713 -17.59 30.49 -9.85
N ARG A 714 -17.02 29.92 -8.78
CA ARG A 714 -15.63 30.15 -8.38
C ARG A 714 -14.59 29.62 -9.37
N LEU A 715 -14.94 28.68 -10.24
CA LEU A 715 -14.05 28.18 -11.28
C LEU A 715 -14.19 28.97 -12.60
N ALA A 716 -15.42 29.38 -12.94
CA ALA A 716 -15.73 30.13 -14.15
C ALA A 716 -15.30 31.60 -14.10
N ALA A 717 -15.39 32.28 -12.95
CA ALA A 717 -15.06 33.70 -12.83
C ALA A 717 -13.54 33.93 -12.96
N GLN A 718 -13.06 34.58 -14.02
CA GLN A 718 -11.62 34.79 -14.30
C GLN A 718 -11.37 36.16 -14.92
N PHE A 719 -10.12 36.63 -14.95
CA PHE A 719 -9.76 37.78 -15.79
C PHE A 719 -9.60 37.35 -17.24
N GLU A 720 -9.93 38.22 -18.18
CA GLU A 720 -9.70 38.03 -19.61
C GLU A 720 -8.21 38.04 -19.95
N ILE A 721 -7.45 38.97 -19.35
CA ILE A 721 -6.01 39.11 -19.54
C ILE A 721 -5.26 38.65 -18.28
N GLY A 722 -5.68 39.11 -17.10
CA GLY A 722 -5.12 38.69 -15.80
C GLY A 722 -3.69 39.16 -15.54
N LYS A 723 -3.17 40.04 -16.40
CA LYS A 723 -1.82 40.60 -16.33
C LYS A 723 -1.78 41.98 -16.96
N SER A 724 -0.93 42.85 -16.40
CA SER A 724 -0.67 44.21 -16.89
C SER A 724 0.78 44.39 -17.31
N ARG A 725 1.03 45.41 -18.13
CA ARG A 725 2.40 45.90 -18.35
C ARG A 725 2.89 46.62 -17.10
N SER A 726 4.19 46.54 -16.83
CA SER A 726 4.84 47.36 -15.78
C SER A 726 5.12 48.77 -16.26
N GLU A 727 4.09 49.37 -16.87
CA GLU A 727 4.07 50.71 -17.43
C GLU A 727 3.15 51.59 -16.57
N TYR A 728 3.58 52.81 -16.29
CA TYR A 728 2.73 53.80 -15.64
C TYR A 728 1.61 54.24 -16.60
N GLY A 729 0.37 54.11 -16.16
CA GLY A 729 -0.84 54.27 -16.96
C GLY A 729 -1.89 53.25 -16.56
N GLY A 730 -3.05 53.30 -17.23
CA GLY A 730 -4.14 52.36 -17.01
C GLY A 730 -4.16 51.21 -18.01
N HIS A 731 -4.62 50.06 -17.55
CA HIS A 731 -4.63 48.77 -18.25
C HIS A 731 -6.07 48.27 -18.34
N ALA A 732 -6.58 48.04 -19.55
CA ALA A 732 -7.91 47.47 -19.76
C ALA A 732 -7.87 45.95 -19.54
N ASP A 733 -8.90 45.42 -18.88
CA ASP A 733 -9.15 44.00 -18.70
C ASP A 733 -10.67 43.78 -18.54
N ALA A 734 -11.12 42.56 -18.34
CA ALA A 734 -12.49 42.27 -17.93
C ALA A 734 -12.54 41.08 -16.97
N VAL A 735 -13.49 41.10 -16.03
CA VAL A 735 -13.88 39.89 -15.31
C VAL A 735 -14.87 39.14 -16.20
N LEU A 736 -14.44 37.99 -16.71
CA LEU A 736 -15.26 37.01 -17.40
C LEU A 736 -15.89 36.07 -16.39
N GLY A 737 -17.05 35.52 -16.73
CA GLY A 737 -17.64 34.42 -15.99
C GLY A 737 -18.87 33.86 -16.69
N LYS A 738 -19.52 32.91 -16.03
CA LYS A 738 -20.71 32.22 -16.53
C LYS A 738 -21.73 32.11 -15.40
N ASN A 739 -23.00 32.32 -15.71
CA ASN A 739 -24.07 31.98 -14.79
C ASN A 739 -24.16 30.46 -14.65
N THR A 740 -23.86 29.96 -13.46
CA THR A 740 -23.85 28.52 -13.13
C THR A 740 -25.15 28.04 -12.49
N PHE A 741 -26.12 28.94 -12.29
CA PHE A 741 -27.45 28.61 -11.79
C PHE A 741 -28.39 28.20 -12.93
N LEU A 742 -29.45 27.47 -12.57
CA LEU A 742 -30.44 26.95 -13.52
C LEU A 742 -31.49 28.00 -13.93
N GLN A 743 -31.47 29.18 -13.32
CA GLN A 743 -32.30 30.34 -13.65
C GLN A 743 -31.45 31.60 -13.91
N SER A 744 -32.07 32.65 -14.43
CA SER A 744 -31.44 33.96 -14.55
C SER A 744 -31.01 34.51 -13.19
N VAL A 745 -29.87 35.19 -13.17
CA VAL A 745 -29.26 35.77 -11.97
C VAL A 745 -29.07 37.27 -12.17
N ARG A 746 -29.58 38.05 -11.22
CA ARG A 746 -29.24 39.48 -11.09
C ARG A 746 -28.18 39.63 -10.00
N GLY A 747 -27.11 40.36 -10.29
CA GLY A 747 -25.96 40.45 -9.40
C GLY A 747 -25.32 41.82 -9.34
N LYS A 748 -24.63 42.05 -8.23
CA LYS A 748 -23.62 43.08 -8.03
C LYS A 748 -22.26 42.40 -7.90
N ALA A 749 -21.26 42.87 -8.64
CA ALA A 749 -19.87 42.44 -8.51
C ALA A 749 -19.01 43.64 -8.09
N VAL A 750 -18.08 43.42 -7.15
CA VAL A 750 -17.12 44.44 -6.68
C VAL A 750 -15.71 43.89 -6.79
N LEU A 751 -14.82 44.60 -7.47
CA LEU A 751 -13.40 44.25 -7.58
C LEU A 751 -12.59 44.88 -6.44
N ASN A 752 -11.95 44.04 -5.64
CA ASN A 752 -11.06 44.41 -4.55
C ASN A 752 -9.60 44.25 -5.00
N VAL A 753 -8.88 45.38 -5.12
CA VAL A 753 -7.47 45.44 -5.53
C VAL A 753 -6.53 45.82 -4.38
N PRO A 754 -5.21 45.57 -4.50
CA PRO A 754 -4.21 46.07 -3.57
C PRO A 754 -4.30 47.59 -3.33
N ARG A 755 -3.93 48.01 -2.12
CA ARG A 755 -3.95 49.43 -1.71
C ARG A 755 -3.15 50.30 -2.68
N GLY A 756 -3.79 51.38 -3.15
CA GLY A 756 -3.19 52.36 -4.06
C GLY A 756 -3.33 52.02 -5.54
N TRP A 757 -4.01 50.91 -5.89
CA TRP A 757 -4.49 50.68 -7.25
C TRP A 757 -5.86 51.35 -7.40
N GLU A 758 -6.08 51.98 -8.54
CA GLU A 758 -7.35 52.62 -8.89
C GLU A 758 -8.02 51.78 -9.98
N VAL A 759 -9.32 51.53 -9.87
CA VAL A 759 -10.07 50.72 -10.84
C VAL A 759 -11.39 51.39 -11.21
N GLU A 760 -11.68 51.46 -12.50
CA GLU A 760 -12.87 52.12 -13.02
C GLU A 760 -13.56 51.27 -14.12
N PRO A 761 -14.84 50.93 -13.97
CA PRO A 761 -15.59 50.96 -12.71
C PRO A 761 -15.05 49.92 -11.71
N GLN A 762 -15.19 50.19 -10.40
CA GLN A 762 -14.88 49.19 -9.35
C GLN A 762 -16.03 48.19 -9.13
N GLU A 763 -17.24 48.58 -9.53
CA GLU A 763 -18.49 47.89 -9.26
C GLU A 763 -19.32 47.75 -10.54
N TRP A 764 -19.96 46.59 -10.70
CA TRP A 764 -20.92 46.33 -11.77
C TRP A 764 -22.24 45.83 -11.21
N VAL A 765 -23.34 46.27 -11.81
CA VAL A 765 -24.63 45.60 -11.73
C VAL A 765 -24.85 44.87 -13.05
N PHE A 766 -25.26 43.60 -12.99
CA PHE A 766 -25.46 42.75 -14.16
C PHE A 766 -26.69 41.86 -14.00
N ASP A 767 -27.24 41.43 -15.12
CA ASP A 767 -28.34 40.47 -15.24
C ASP A 767 -27.94 39.47 -16.33
N THR A 768 -28.12 38.17 -16.09
CA THR A 768 -27.59 37.11 -16.96
C THR A 768 -28.48 35.88 -16.92
N GLY A 769 -28.87 35.36 -18.09
CA GLY A 769 -29.70 34.17 -18.23
C GLY A 769 -29.01 32.89 -17.74
N ALA A 770 -29.79 31.83 -17.52
CA ALA A 770 -29.27 30.54 -17.09
C ALA A 770 -28.21 30.01 -18.08
N GLY A 771 -26.99 29.74 -17.61
CA GLY A 771 -25.89 29.28 -18.45
C GLY A 771 -25.27 30.32 -19.38
N GLU A 772 -25.68 31.59 -19.35
CA GLU A 772 -25.07 32.66 -20.15
C GLU A 772 -23.71 33.10 -19.61
N ASN A 773 -22.86 33.64 -20.47
CA ASN A 773 -21.57 34.24 -20.08
C ASN A 773 -21.73 35.74 -19.82
N PHE A 774 -21.00 36.27 -18.85
CA PHE A 774 -20.90 37.71 -18.57
C PHE A 774 -19.47 38.22 -18.74
N ARG A 775 -19.33 39.50 -19.10
CA ARG A 775 -18.05 40.20 -19.29
C ARG A 775 -18.11 41.60 -18.69
N LEU A 776 -17.49 41.75 -17.52
CA LEU A 776 -17.50 42.99 -16.73
C LEU A 776 -16.20 43.75 -16.99
N GLN A 777 -16.27 44.78 -17.85
CA GLN A 777 -15.07 45.53 -18.27
C GLN A 777 -14.54 46.41 -17.12
N THR A 778 -13.21 46.43 -16.96
CA THR A 778 -12.50 47.24 -15.97
C THR A 778 -11.30 47.93 -16.61
N PHE A 779 -10.98 49.12 -16.13
CA PHE A 779 -9.72 49.80 -16.39
C PHE A 779 -8.95 49.95 -15.07
N MET A 780 -7.70 49.51 -15.02
CA MET A 780 -6.90 49.45 -13.79
C MET A 780 -5.66 50.33 -13.91
N THR A 781 -5.56 51.37 -13.08
CA THR A 781 -4.40 52.26 -13.01
C THR A 781 -3.48 51.83 -11.87
N LEU A 782 -2.23 51.52 -12.22
CA LEU A 782 -1.23 51.06 -11.26
C LEU A 782 -0.41 52.23 -10.69
N PRO A 783 -0.16 52.27 -9.37
CA PRO A 783 0.69 53.29 -8.78
C PRO A 783 2.16 53.07 -9.18
N SER A 784 2.94 54.14 -9.29
CA SER A 784 4.34 54.09 -9.75
C SER A 784 5.30 53.31 -8.83
N ASN A 785 4.84 52.88 -7.65
CA ASN A 785 5.56 52.05 -6.69
C ASN A 785 5.09 50.59 -6.63
N ALA A 786 4.13 50.19 -7.48
CA ALA A 786 3.62 48.83 -7.59
C ALA A 786 4.78 47.86 -7.88
N SER A 787 4.90 46.80 -7.07
CA SER A 787 5.92 45.76 -7.28
C SER A 787 5.52 44.82 -8.42
N LEU A 788 6.52 44.30 -9.12
CA LEU A 788 6.36 43.21 -10.09
C LEU A 788 5.80 41.94 -9.44
N GLY A 789 5.39 40.99 -10.27
CA GLY A 789 4.98 39.66 -9.84
C GLY A 789 3.49 39.52 -9.59
N ARG A 790 3.09 38.39 -9.01
CA ARG A 790 1.68 38.10 -8.68
C ARG A 790 1.21 38.99 -7.54
N LYS A 791 -0.05 39.44 -7.61
CA LYS A 791 -0.79 40.16 -6.57
C LYS A 791 -2.11 39.46 -6.35
N ASP A 792 -2.51 39.31 -5.11
CA ASP A 792 -3.78 38.69 -4.77
C ASP A 792 -4.88 39.75 -4.80
N VAL A 793 -5.91 39.50 -5.62
CA VAL A 793 -7.12 40.31 -5.78
C VAL A 793 -8.32 39.45 -5.43
N SER A 794 -9.47 40.07 -5.12
CA SER A 794 -10.72 39.33 -4.97
C SER A 794 -11.88 40.03 -5.65
N ILE A 795 -12.87 39.26 -6.08
CA ILE A 795 -14.11 39.75 -6.65
C ILE A 795 -15.23 39.25 -5.74
N ASP A 796 -15.98 40.19 -5.15
CA ASP A 796 -17.15 39.90 -4.32
C ASP A 796 -18.41 39.98 -5.19
N PHE A 797 -19.08 38.85 -5.34
CA PHE A 797 -20.37 38.74 -6.03
C PHE A 797 -21.50 38.64 -5.00
N ASP A 798 -22.37 39.64 -4.97
CA ASP A 798 -23.66 39.61 -4.30
C ASP A 798 -24.72 39.31 -5.37
N ILE A 799 -25.15 38.06 -5.48
CA ILE A 799 -26.10 37.61 -6.50
C ILE A 799 -27.45 37.22 -5.90
N PHE A 800 -28.52 37.46 -6.65
CA PHE A 800 -29.87 37.02 -6.33
C PHE A 800 -30.35 36.05 -7.40
N ALA A 801 -30.61 34.81 -6.97
CA ALA A 801 -31.20 33.75 -7.75
C ALA A 801 -32.57 33.40 -7.12
N GLU A 802 -32.72 32.22 -6.51
CA GLU A 802 -33.85 31.90 -5.62
C GLU A 802 -33.73 32.59 -4.24
N ARG A 803 -32.51 32.97 -3.86
CA ARG A 803 -32.17 33.76 -2.66
C ARG A 803 -30.89 34.57 -2.91
N LYS A 804 -30.50 35.40 -1.94
CA LYS A 804 -29.21 36.11 -1.99
C LYS A 804 -28.05 35.16 -1.65
N TYR A 805 -26.99 35.21 -2.46
CA TYR A 805 -25.70 34.56 -2.22
C TYR A 805 -24.57 35.58 -2.22
N SER A 806 -23.62 35.44 -1.28
CA SER A 806 -22.38 36.22 -1.22
C SER A 806 -21.19 35.31 -1.56
N ILE A 807 -20.62 35.48 -2.75
CA ILE A 807 -19.51 34.67 -3.27
C ILE A 807 -18.27 35.54 -3.41
N ARG A 808 -17.28 35.34 -2.54
CA ARG A 808 -15.92 35.84 -2.78
C ARG A 808 -15.16 34.87 -3.69
N VAL A 809 -14.54 35.40 -4.74
CA VAL A 809 -13.62 34.70 -5.65
C VAL A 809 -12.24 35.34 -5.53
N HIS A 810 -11.22 34.56 -5.15
CA HIS A 810 -9.84 35.04 -5.15
C HIS A 810 -9.18 34.75 -6.51
N ARG A 811 -8.35 35.69 -6.97
CA ARG A 811 -7.55 35.55 -8.19
C ARG A 811 -6.18 36.17 -7.99
N SER A 812 -5.19 35.65 -8.70
CA SER A 812 -3.89 36.31 -8.81
C SER A 812 -3.86 37.15 -10.08
N TYR A 813 -3.49 38.42 -9.95
CA TYR A 813 -3.24 39.35 -11.04
C TYR A 813 -1.73 39.56 -11.19
N HIS A 814 -1.17 39.50 -12.41
CA HIS A 814 0.28 39.58 -12.61
C HIS A 814 0.73 40.96 -13.11
N VAL A 815 1.65 41.61 -12.39
CA VAL A 815 2.25 42.88 -12.81
C VAL A 815 3.57 42.61 -13.54
N GLY A 816 3.57 42.89 -14.84
CA GLY A 816 4.64 42.57 -15.80
C GLY A 816 4.13 41.60 -16.87
N LEU A 817 4.58 41.74 -18.12
CA LEU A 817 4.17 40.82 -19.20
C LEU A 817 5.14 39.63 -19.39
N GLY A 818 6.27 39.61 -18.68
CA GLY A 818 7.39 38.68 -18.95
C GLY A 818 8.25 39.08 -20.17
N ASP A 819 7.84 40.15 -20.87
CA ASP A 819 8.61 40.85 -21.90
C ASP A 819 9.90 41.45 -21.33
N ILE A 820 9.88 41.88 -20.07
CA ILE A 820 11.07 42.29 -19.32
C ILE A 820 11.02 41.61 -17.95
N MET A 821 12.02 40.76 -17.68
CA MET A 821 12.15 40.08 -16.39
C MET A 821 13.22 40.76 -15.54
N VAL A 822 12.93 40.96 -14.26
CA VAL A 822 13.93 41.37 -13.26
C VAL A 822 14.13 40.21 -12.31
N GLN A 823 15.37 39.73 -12.21
CA GLN A 823 15.81 38.79 -11.19
C GLN A 823 16.78 39.50 -10.28
N VAL A 824 16.66 39.26 -8.98
CA VAL A 824 17.63 39.72 -7.99
C VAL A 824 17.98 38.56 -7.08
N THR A 825 19.26 38.32 -6.92
CA THR A 825 19.84 37.34 -6.00
C THR A 825 20.74 38.08 -5.02
N ASP A 826 20.79 37.61 -3.78
CA ASP A 826 21.70 38.16 -2.77
C ASP A 826 22.48 37.06 -2.08
N LYS A 827 23.76 37.33 -1.79
CA LYS A 827 24.66 36.38 -1.16
C LYS A 827 25.58 37.10 -0.17
N LYS A 828 25.82 36.46 0.97
CA LYS A 828 26.82 36.91 1.93
C LYS A 828 28.20 36.44 1.51
N LEU A 829 29.12 37.39 1.33
CA LEU A 829 30.54 37.14 1.08
C LEU A 829 31.33 37.02 2.38
N GLU A 830 32.54 36.45 2.27
CA GLU A 830 33.57 36.54 3.31
C GLU A 830 33.83 38.02 3.68
N GLY A 831 34.03 38.29 4.98
CA GLY A 831 34.16 39.66 5.49
C GLY A 831 32.84 40.39 5.82
N ASN A 832 31.71 39.68 5.89
CA ASN A 832 30.38 40.25 6.26
C ASN A 832 29.90 41.33 5.26
N VAL A 833 30.15 41.13 3.97
CA VAL A 833 29.66 41.99 2.87
C VAL A 833 28.51 41.29 2.16
N LEU A 834 27.45 42.02 1.86
CA LEU A 834 26.32 41.57 1.05
C LEU A 834 26.60 41.92 -0.42
N GLU A 835 26.74 40.92 -1.27
CA GLU A 835 26.67 41.11 -2.72
C GLU A 835 25.21 40.90 -3.16
N ILE A 836 24.69 41.87 -3.91
CA ILE A 836 23.41 41.76 -4.61
C ILE A 836 23.68 41.79 -6.10
N GLU A 837 23.18 40.76 -6.78
CA GLU A 837 23.18 40.65 -8.22
C GLU A 837 21.79 40.97 -8.76
N GLN A 838 21.73 42.00 -9.59
CA GLN A 838 20.59 42.32 -10.42
C GLN A 838 20.83 41.77 -11.82
N ILE A 839 19.85 41.06 -12.37
CA ILE A 839 19.77 40.70 -13.79
C ILE A 839 18.47 41.25 -14.36
N ILE A 840 18.54 41.99 -15.47
CA ILE A 840 17.36 42.41 -16.24
C ILE A 840 17.43 41.79 -17.63
N VAL A 841 16.43 40.98 -17.97
CA VAL A 841 16.29 40.28 -19.24
C VAL A 841 15.26 40.99 -20.11
N ASN A 842 15.58 41.25 -21.38
CA ASN A 842 14.69 41.84 -22.37
C ASN A 842 14.32 40.80 -23.45
N ASN A 843 13.04 40.45 -23.44
CA ASN A 843 12.32 39.55 -24.34
C ASN A 843 11.18 40.28 -25.09
N THR A 844 11.28 41.61 -25.25
CA THR A 844 10.25 42.40 -25.96
C THR A 844 10.05 41.92 -27.39
N SER A 845 8.78 41.91 -27.83
CA SER A 845 8.39 41.56 -29.20
C SER A 845 7.28 42.53 -29.66
N PRO A 846 7.53 43.37 -30.69
CA PRO A 846 8.79 43.55 -31.40
C PRO A 846 9.92 44.03 -30.46
N LEU A 847 11.17 43.74 -30.84
CA LEU A 847 12.33 44.02 -29.99
C LEU A 847 12.57 45.53 -29.81
N GLU A 848 12.52 45.99 -28.56
CA GLU A 848 12.90 47.34 -28.16
C GLU A 848 14.35 47.35 -27.63
N THR A 849 15.10 48.41 -27.94
CA THR A 849 16.39 48.69 -27.25
C THR A 849 16.10 49.52 -26.00
N LEU A 850 16.30 48.93 -24.82
CA LEU A 850 15.89 49.51 -23.55
C LEU A 850 17.06 50.15 -22.79
N GLN A 851 16.75 51.19 -22.02
CA GLN A 851 17.69 51.86 -21.12
C GLN A 851 17.05 51.99 -19.75
N PHE A 852 17.77 51.65 -18.67
CA PHE A 852 17.23 51.69 -17.31
C PHE A 852 18.14 52.41 -16.33
N ARG A 853 17.56 53.32 -15.53
CA ARG A 853 18.14 53.84 -14.29
C ARG A 853 17.73 52.92 -13.13
N CYS A 854 18.66 52.13 -12.62
CA CYS A 854 18.43 51.14 -11.57
C CYS A 854 18.85 51.71 -10.21
N SER A 855 17.88 52.01 -9.34
CA SER A 855 18.09 52.53 -7.99
C SER A 855 17.77 51.45 -6.96
N LEU A 856 18.77 51.06 -6.18
CA LEU A 856 18.64 50.15 -5.04
C LEU A 856 18.46 50.97 -3.75
N PHE A 857 17.32 50.78 -3.09
CA PHE A 857 16.98 51.37 -1.80
C PHE A 857 17.23 50.34 -0.70
N ILE A 858 17.95 50.79 0.33
CA ILE A 858 18.40 49.96 1.45
C ILE A 858 17.96 50.68 2.73
N PRO A 859 17.34 49.99 3.71
CA PRO A 859 16.88 50.62 4.95
C PRO A 859 18.01 51.39 5.66
N ASN A 860 17.73 52.64 6.06
CA ASN A 860 18.65 53.53 6.77
C ASN A 860 19.99 53.85 6.07
N MET A 861 20.15 53.53 4.78
CA MET A 861 21.36 53.81 4.00
C MET A 861 21.08 54.68 2.78
N LYS A 862 22.14 55.29 2.21
CA LYS A 862 22.02 56.03 0.94
C LYS A 862 21.73 55.04 -0.19
N ARG A 863 20.71 55.34 -1.02
CA ARG A 863 20.38 54.55 -2.21
C ARG A 863 21.58 54.44 -3.15
N MET A 864 21.79 53.25 -3.72
CA MET A 864 22.84 53.01 -4.72
C MET A 864 22.24 53.06 -6.13
N GLN A 865 22.99 53.55 -7.11
CA GLN A 865 22.52 53.64 -8.50
C GLN A 865 23.44 52.93 -9.48
N ARG A 866 22.83 52.35 -10.51
CA ARG A 866 23.44 51.72 -11.69
C ARG A 866 22.63 52.11 -12.93
N PHE A 867 23.27 52.06 -14.09
CA PHE A 867 22.63 52.36 -15.37
C PHE A 867 22.82 51.19 -16.33
N ILE A 868 21.77 50.92 -17.10
CA ILE A 868 21.76 50.01 -18.24
C ILE A 868 21.55 50.90 -19.46
N THR A 869 22.54 50.95 -20.35
CA THR A 869 22.61 51.96 -21.42
C THR A 869 22.18 51.44 -22.80
N GLU A 870 22.19 50.13 -23.02
CA GLU A 870 21.77 49.54 -24.29
C GLU A 870 21.36 48.05 -24.13
N LEU A 871 20.21 47.79 -23.50
CA LEU A 871 19.66 46.44 -23.38
C LEU A 871 18.83 46.09 -24.63
N LYS A 872 19.49 45.46 -25.60
CA LYS A 872 18.87 44.75 -26.74
C LYS A 872 18.29 43.40 -26.25
N GLN A 873 18.12 42.43 -27.15
CA GLN A 873 17.70 41.07 -26.78
C GLN A 873 18.76 40.41 -25.89
N GLY A 874 18.34 39.74 -24.82
CA GLY A 874 19.23 39.10 -23.85
C GLY A 874 19.15 39.73 -22.46
N GLN A 875 20.26 39.73 -21.72
CA GLN A 875 20.28 40.16 -20.32
C GLN A 875 21.44 41.10 -19.99
N ASP A 876 21.20 42.04 -19.08
CA ASP A 876 22.21 42.89 -18.46
C ASP A 876 22.31 42.58 -16.95
N ARG A 877 23.55 42.45 -16.46
CA ARG A 877 23.89 42.14 -15.07
C ARG A 877 24.52 43.35 -14.38
N LYS A 878 24.12 43.64 -13.14
CA LYS A 878 24.71 44.69 -12.29
C LYS A 878 24.92 44.17 -10.86
N LEU A 879 26.08 44.50 -10.28
CA LEU A 879 26.45 44.11 -8.93
C LEU A 879 26.47 45.31 -7.99
N TYR A 880 26.00 45.07 -6.77
CA TYR A 880 26.01 45.98 -5.63
C TYR A 880 26.71 45.29 -4.46
N TYR A 881 27.54 46.04 -3.73
CA TYR A 881 28.26 45.57 -2.55
C TYR A 881 27.90 46.47 -1.37
N ILE A 882 27.37 45.87 -0.30
CA ILE A 882 26.89 46.59 0.89
C ILE A 882 27.60 46.02 2.12
N PRO A 883 28.26 46.83 2.96
CA PRO A 883 28.86 46.35 4.20
C PRO A 883 27.79 45.93 5.22
N ASP A 884 28.18 45.06 6.14
CA ASP A 884 27.37 44.51 7.23
C ASP A 884 26.12 43.73 6.79
N ALA A 885 26.36 42.62 6.07
CA ALA A 885 25.33 41.69 5.65
C ALA A 885 24.47 41.17 6.82
N ASN A 886 25.09 40.89 7.98
CA ASN A 886 24.39 40.41 9.18
C ASN A 886 23.27 41.37 9.63
N ALA A 887 23.51 42.68 9.63
CA ALA A 887 22.50 43.68 10.02
C ALA A 887 21.34 43.80 9.00
N LEU A 888 21.54 43.32 7.76
CA LEU A 888 20.56 43.34 6.69
C LEU A 888 19.77 42.03 6.54
N LYS A 889 20.20 40.90 7.13
CA LYS A 889 19.45 39.64 7.08
C LYS A 889 18.04 39.85 7.67
N GLY A 890 17.01 39.40 6.94
CA GLY A 890 15.61 39.61 7.32
C GLY A 890 15.06 41.02 7.08
N LYS A 891 15.79 41.90 6.39
CA LYS A 891 15.28 43.23 5.96
C LYS A 891 14.79 43.19 4.52
N GLU A 892 13.69 43.89 4.23
CA GLU A 892 13.23 44.11 2.85
C GLU A 892 14.12 45.16 2.17
N LEU A 893 14.67 44.81 1.01
CA LEU A 893 15.34 45.73 0.08
C LEU A 893 14.47 45.96 -1.15
N TRP A 894 14.62 47.14 -1.77
CA TRP A 894 13.80 47.55 -2.91
C TRP A 894 14.68 48.01 -4.07
N LEU A 895 14.61 47.29 -5.19
CA LEU A 895 15.19 47.71 -6.46
C LEU A 895 14.12 48.37 -7.33
N ARG A 896 14.45 49.52 -7.93
CA ARG A 896 13.60 50.23 -8.90
C ARG A 896 14.38 50.50 -10.17
N ALA A 897 14.01 49.87 -11.28
CA ALA A 897 14.54 50.17 -12.61
C ALA A 897 13.53 51.02 -13.40
N GLU A 898 13.91 52.26 -13.71
CA GLU A 898 13.08 53.22 -14.45
C GLU A 898 13.58 53.32 -15.89
N GLN A 899 12.70 53.16 -16.88
CA GLN A 899 13.09 53.29 -18.28
C GLN A 899 13.45 54.74 -18.60
N VAL A 900 14.66 54.98 -19.10
CA VAL A 900 15.09 56.30 -19.56
C VAL A 900 14.26 56.66 -20.80
N ASN A 901 13.60 57.82 -20.77
CA ASN A 901 12.70 58.31 -21.83
C ASN A 901 11.54 57.35 -22.18
N GLY A 902 11.11 56.49 -21.25
CA GLY A 902 9.99 55.57 -21.45
C GLY A 902 8.99 55.56 -20.28
N ARG A 903 8.00 54.66 -20.35
CA ARG A 903 6.90 54.56 -19.37
C ARG A 903 7.07 53.44 -18.33
N ARG A 904 8.07 52.58 -18.49
CA ARG A 904 8.26 51.39 -17.65
C ARG A 904 8.92 51.73 -16.32
N ILE A 905 8.32 51.26 -15.23
CA ILE A 905 8.87 51.35 -13.87
C ILE A 905 8.78 49.96 -13.24
N LEU A 906 9.95 49.33 -13.09
CA LEU A 906 10.08 47.97 -12.57
C LEU A 906 10.48 48.04 -11.10
N ASN A 907 9.55 47.79 -10.18
CA ASN A 907 9.86 47.71 -8.75
C ASN A 907 9.94 46.25 -8.31
N TYR A 908 11.10 45.81 -7.82
CA TYR A 908 11.32 44.50 -7.23
C TYR A 908 11.64 44.64 -5.75
N ARG A 909 10.98 43.86 -4.88
CA ARG A 909 11.18 43.86 -3.43
C ARG A 909 11.40 42.43 -2.97
N TRP A 910 12.34 42.23 -2.05
CA TRP A 910 12.66 40.91 -1.49
C TRP A 910 13.29 41.05 -0.11
N THR A 911 13.22 39.99 0.70
CA THR A 911 13.88 39.92 2.00
C THR A 911 15.30 39.38 1.82
N VAL A 912 16.29 40.06 2.39
CA VAL A 912 17.69 39.62 2.31
C VAL A 912 17.92 38.35 3.15
N GLY A 913 18.59 37.37 2.54
CA GLY A 913 19.08 36.17 3.23
C GLY A 913 18.06 35.06 3.50
N GLU A 914 16.94 35.01 2.77
CA GLU A 914 16.00 33.86 2.79
C GLU A 914 16.64 32.55 2.29
N ASP A 915 17.64 32.63 1.41
CA ASP A 915 18.29 31.47 0.77
C ASP A 915 19.74 31.20 1.22
N TRP A 916 20.33 32.01 2.11
CA TRP A 916 21.75 31.86 2.51
C TRP A 916 22.08 30.52 3.18
N ASP A 917 21.10 29.91 3.86
CA ASP A 917 21.29 28.69 4.63
C ASP A 917 20.87 27.43 3.82
N LYS A 918 20.47 27.58 2.55
CA LYS A 918 20.15 26.46 1.64
C LYS A 918 21.41 26.02 0.88
N PRO A 919 21.74 24.71 0.83
CA PRO A 919 22.90 24.24 0.07
C PRO A 919 22.73 24.50 -1.42
N ASP A 920 23.77 25.08 -2.02
CA ASP A 920 23.77 25.71 -3.34
C ASP A 920 23.54 24.73 -4.51
N ALA A 921 22.26 24.47 -4.82
CA ALA A 921 21.82 23.56 -5.88
C ALA A 921 22.06 24.12 -7.31
N ILE A 922 22.26 25.43 -7.43
CA ILE A 922 22.33 26.14 -8.72
C ILE A 922 23.77 26.11 -9.28
N SER A 923 24.77 26.27 -8.40
CA SER A 923 26.20 26.25 -8.75
C SER A 923 26.65 24.99 -9.51
N ARG A 924 26.07 23.81 -9.21
CA ARG A 924 26.40 22.55 -9.91
C ARG A 924 25.89 22.46 -11.35
N LYS A 925 24.82 23.18 -11.73
CA LYS A 925 24.29 23.14 -13.12
C LYS A 925 25.09 24.04 -14.07
N GLN A 926 25.58 25.20 -13.61
CA GLN A 926 26.37 26.09 -14.46
C GLN A 926 27.78 25.55 -14.74
N ARG A 927 28.48 25.00 -13.72
CA ARG A 927 29.82 24.41 -13.93
C ARG A 927 29.83 23.26 -14.94
N ARG A 928 28.75 22.45 -15.02
CA ARG A 928 28.64 21.37 -16.02
C ARG A 928 28.49 21.87 -17.45
N ALA A 929 27.98 23.08 -17.67
CA ALA A 929 27.84 23.66 -19.01
C ALA A 929 29.18 24.21 -19.56
N GLU A 930 30.01 24.80 -18.68
CA GLU A 930 31.32 25.32 -19.06
C GLU A 930 32.31 24.20 -19.41
N ASP A 931 32.33 23.08 -18.65
CA ASP A 931 33.19 21.93 -18.95
C ASP A 931 32.82 21.22 -20.27
N THR A 932 31.54 21.16 -20.65
CA THR A 932 31.14 20.61 -21.97
C THR A 932 31.51 21.49 -23.17
N THR A 933 31.95 22.74 -22.94
CA THR A 933 32.34 23.67 -24.01
C THR A 933 33.87 23.74 -24.18
N ARG A 934 34.65 22.97 -23.40
CA ARG A 934 36.11 22.83 -23.56
C ARG A 934 36.56 21.49 -24.15
N VAL A 935 35.63 20.60 -24.49
CA VAL A 935 35.91 19.34 -25.20
C VAL A 935 34.99 19.20 -26.41
N ARG A 936 35.11 20.15 -27.35
CA ARG A 936 34.74 20.01 -28.77
C ARG A 936 35.47 21.04 -29.63
#